data_AF-A0A955XF31-F1
#
_entry.id   AF-A0A955XF31-F1
#
_cell.length_a   1.000
_cell.length_b   1.000
_cell.length_c   1.000
_cell.angle_alpha   90.00
_cell.angle_beta   90.00
_cell.angle_gamma   90.00
#
_symmetry.space_group_name_H-M   'P 1'
#
loop_
_entity.id
_entity.type
_entity.pdbx_description
1 polymer ?
#
loop_
_entity_poly.entity_id
_entity_poly.type
_entity_poly.pdbx_seq_one_letter_code
_entity_poly.pdbx_strand_id
1 'polypeptide(L)'
;SAWARRTAGGMADDLACGRAVRVLAAEAPDGARSFALAVACAQQDKLRDLRLLFLRPWSSQLFELSDGEAARLLGPILALRGGVPEDVAFCRYRGIHLHPLRDLAETDRRAERFVLFRGRVLEAKQRAGGGTWLAVEEASTSDLLHVELGMHPHMVAGSGWRSRAVKNASTGRNLDGVAVPGLSVAPGSISVFLARVGGDASAEFLAAWPVGLPLPSMAENRRDRGIDAQDLEVERYQLANGLTVLLHRDASLPLVHVNVTYRVGAYHEARGRSGFAHLFEHMMFQGSRDVGPGQHMALLQSRGASLVNAFTGFDRTSYVQTLPSHELELALWLEADRMATLPEGLSAESLEREKRVVRNERRQRTEDAAYGAVDQLVLRHLFPTGHPYREGVIGAVKDLEEATVEDARGFFEDFYSPANATLVVAGHFEPEQVRAWIEAYFGSIPPRVVRRVPPPAPPGLEGSKLIRMRAPLAHHTRITLVWPGPSPYQVGAAELDLFAHLLDAGGAGYLAAELESLRFDVREARATLHQTLAGTWFQVDVVVGRGTHEDDHLLLALERIVGSFRSGGLLDEDIGALARIVERSALFSLETLQARAATLAYYDHLFLDPTRLRWELARYQRITAPSFTAALNTYLGPEHLVFVASPKQ
;
A
#
# COMPACT_ATOMS: atom_id res chain seq x y z
N SER A 1 10.15 15.54 15.38
CA SER A 1 11.22 16.23 14.61
C SER A 1 11.47 17.68 15.03
N ALA A 2 10.47 18.58 15.01
CA ALA A 2 10.66 19.99 15.38
C ALA A 2 10.96 20.22 16.89
N TRP A 3 10.42 19.37 17.76
CA TRP A 3 10.74 19.36 19.20
C TRP A 3 12.19 18.91 19.46
N ALA A 4 12.62 17.79 18.86
CA ALA A 4 13.99 17.27 18.96
C ALA A 4 15.07 18.27 18.52
N ARG A 5 14.81 19.07 17.47
CA ARG A 5 15.73 20.13 17.03
C ARG A 5 15.83 21.28 18.03
N ARG A 6 14.74 21.62 18.73
CA ARG A 6 14.73 22.65 19.79
C ARG A 6 15.48 22.20 21.04
N THR A 7 15.25 20.96 21.49
CA THR A 7 15.95 20.39 22.66
C THR A 7 17.45 20.18 22.40
N ALA A 8 17.81 19.72 21.19
CA ALA A 8 19.21 19.56 20.79
C ALA A 8 19.96 20.90 20.65
N GLY A 9 19.25 21.97 20.29
CA GLY A 9 19.83 23.32 20.19
C GLY A 9 20.31 23.86 21.55
N GLY A 10 19.58 23.60 22.63
CA GLY A 10 19.97 24.03 23.99
C GLY A 10 21.14 23.23 24.58
N MET A 11 21.30 21.96 24.20
CA MET A 11 22.38 21.08 24.73
C MET A 11 23.68 21.18 23.93
N ALA A 12 23.64 21.71 22.70
CA ALA A 12 24.83 21.96 21.89
C ALA A 12 25.79 22.97 22.55
N ASP A 13 25.22 23.93 23.29
CA ASP A 13 25.97 24.94 24.03
C ASP A 13 26.68 24.34 25.27
N ASP A 14 26.04 23.40 25.98
CA ASP A 14 26.62 22.70 27.15
C ASP A 14 27.79 21.77 26.79
N LEU A 15 27.84 21.25 25.56
CA LEU A 15 28.91 20.36 25.07
C LEU A 15 30.08 21.11 24.43
N ALA A 16 30.06 22.46 24.43
CA ALA A 16 31.07 23.33 23.83
C ALA A 16 31.44 22.95 22.37
N CYS A 17 30.47 22.44 21.60
CA CYS A 17 30.74 21.79 20.32
C CYS A 17 30.46 22.71 19.13
N GLY A 18 31.54 23.22 18.52
CA GLY A 18 31.50 24.35 17.60
C GLY A 18 30.95 24.15 16.18
N ARG A 19 29.97 23.25 15.91
CA ARG A 19 28.98 23.32 14.78
C ARG A 19 28.32 22.01 14.30
N ALA A 20 28.66 20.82 14.81
CA ALA A 20 28.10 19.58 14.26
C ALA A 20 27.38 18.73 15.32
N VAL A 21 26.06 18.89 15.43
CA VAL A 21 25.19 17.97 16.18
C VAL A 21 24.34 17.18 15.18
N ARG A 22 24.52 15.86 15.12
CA ARG A 22 23.65 14.96 14.36
C ARG A 22 22.67 14.28 15.31
N VAL A 23 21.38 14.53 15.09
CA VAL A 23 20.29 13.89 15.83
C VAL A 23 19.79 12.68 15.06
N LEU A 24 20.00 11.49 15.61
CA LEU A 24 19.39 10.25 15.11
C LEU A 24 18.18 9.93 15.99
N ALA A 25 17.00 9.86 15.37
CA ALA A 25 15.77 9.39 16.01
C ALA A 25 15.48 7.97 15.53
N ALA A 26 15.27 7.06 16.47
CA ALA A 26 14.92 5.68 16.18
C ALA A 26 13.84 5.18 17.15
N GLU A 27 12.98 4.31 16.65
CA GLU A 27 11.91 3.64 17.39
C GLU A 27 12.48 2.39 18.08
N ALA A 28 12.25 2.23 19.38
CA ALA A 28 12.79 1.10 20.13
C ALA A 28 12.09 -0.22 19.76
N PRO A 29 12.78 -1.38 19.79
CA PRO A 29 12.24 -2.65 19.31
C PRO A 29 11.16 -3.28 20.21
N ASP A 30 10.89 -2.72 21.38
CA ASP A 30 10.03 -3.32 22.41
C ASP A 30 8.54 -2.93 22.29
N GLY A 31 8.14 -2.31 21.18
CA GLY A 31 6.73 -2.01 20.89
C GLY A 31 6.11 -0.91 21.77
N ALA A 32 6.86 -0.33 22.72
CA ALA A 32 6.47 0.83 23.49
C ALA A 32 7.13 2.08 22.92
N ARG A 33 6.34 2.93 22.22
CA ARG A 33 6.71 4.16 21.47
C ARG A 33 7.70 5.12 22.17
N SER A 34 8.95 4.70 22.34
CA SER A 34 10.02 5.47 22.99
C SER A 34 10.99 6.00 21.93
N PHE A 35 11.49 7.22 22.12
CA PHE A 35 12.41 7.86 21.17
C PHE A 35 13.82 7.91 21.75
N ALA A 36 14.80 7.38 21.00
CA ALA A 36 16.22 7.55 21.30
C ALA A 36 16.76 8.80 20.57
N LEU A 37 17.57 9.60 21.26
CA LEU A 37 18.27 10.77 20.72
C LEU A 37 19.78 10.58 20.93
N ALA A 38 20.52 10.38 19.84
CA ALA A 38 21.99 10.41 19.88
C ALA A 38 22.49 11.83 19.60
N VAL A 39 23.39 12.34 20.44
CA VAL A 39 24.08 13.63 20.27
C VAL A 39 25.58 13.35 20.23
N ALA A 40 26.20 13.60 19.09
CA ALA A 40 27.62 13.39 18.86
C ALA A 40 28.36 14.72 18.71
N CYS A 41 29.48 14.88 19.40
CA CYS A 41 30.40 16.00 19.22
C CYS A 41 31.66 15.56 18.47
N ALA A 42 31.95 16.21 17.33
CA ALA A 42 33.12 15.93 16.50
C ALA A 42 33.96 17.20 16.30
N GLN A 43 35.29 17.07 16.43
CA GLN A 43 36.24 18.14 16.16
C GLN A 43 37.43 17.56 15.38
N GLN A 44 37.78 18.16 14.24
CA GLN A 44 38.86 17.70 13.34
C GLN A 44 38.73 16.19 12.98
N ASP A 45 37.54 15.79 12.50
CA ASP A 45 37.23 14.42 12.06
C ASP A 45 37.41 13.31 13.11
N LYS A 46 37.48 13.65 14.40
CA LYS A 46 37.47 12.69 15.51
C LYS A 46 36.23 12.87 16.39
N LEU A 47 35.51 11.77 16.65
CA LEU A 47 34.40 11.73 17.61
C LEU A 47 34.97 11.87 19.01
N ARG A 48 34.59 12.93 19.74
CA ARG A 48 35.11 13.23 21.08
C ARG A 48 34.16 12.78 22.18
N ASP A 49 32.85 12.97 21.96
CA ASP A 49 31.83 12.63 22.95
C ASP A 49 30.53 12.21 22.24
N LEU A 50 29.82 11.22 22.82
CA LEU A 50 28.56 10.67 22.32
C LEU A 50 27.62 10.43 23.50
N ARG A 51 26.50 11.14 23.54
CA ARG A 51 25.45 10.95 24.56
C ARG A 51 24.18 10.41 23.94
N LEU A 52 23.55 9.47 24.64
CA LEU A 52 22.32 8.79 24.22
C LEU A 52 21.24 9.04 25.25
N LEU A 53 20.18 9.70 24.82
CA LEU A 53 19.10 10.13 25.68
C LEU A 53 17.79 9.51 25.21
N PHE A 54 16.98 9.02 26.15
CA PHE A 54 15.70 8.41 25.83
C PHE A 54 14.55 9.24 26.39
N LEU A 55 13.49 9.39 25.58
CA LEU A 55 12.19 9.89 26.03
C LEU A 55 11.15 8.79 26.02
N ARG A 56 10.45 8.69 27.15
CA ARG A 56 9.18 7.97 27.22
C ARG A 56 8.05 8.93 26.85
N PRO A 57 7.06 8.51 26.04
CA PRO A 57 6.04 9.40 25.52
C PRO A 57 5.09 9.98 26.58
N TRP A 58 5.14 9.47 27.82
CA TRP A 58 4.29 9.89 28.95
C TRP A 58 5.03 10.72 30.03
N SER A 59 6.34 10.98 29.87
CA SER A 59 7.09 11.85 30.79
C SER A 59 7.98 12.83 30.03
N SER A 60 8.06 14.05 30.53
CA SER A 60 8.97 15.10 30.03
C SER A 60 10.39 14.99 30.62
N GLN A 61 10.72 13.86 31.26
CA GLN A 61 12.01 13.60 31.88
C GLN A 61 12.93 12.81 30.95
N LEU A 62 14.16 13.30 30.80
CA LEU A 62 15.25 12.65 30.09
C LEU A 62 16.01 11.74 31.05
N PHE A 63 16.34 10.53 30.60
CA PHE A 63 17.19 9.61 31.35
C PHE A 63 18.38 9.19 30.50
N GLU A 64 19.55 9.12 31.14
CA GLU A 64 20.79 8.63 30.55
C GLU A 64 20.88 7.12 30.82
N LEU A 65 21.03 6.33 29.77
CA LEU A 65 21.15 4.87 29.91
C LEU A 65 22.53 4.49 30.43
N SER A 66 22.60 3.36 31.13
CA SER A 66 23.89 2.75 31.45
C SER A 66 24.58 2.24 30.17
N ASP A 67 25.91 2.24 30.15
CA ASP A 67 26.73 1.86 28.98
C ASP A 67 26.34 0.50 28.36
N GLY A 68 25.82 -0.43 29.17
CA GLY A 68 25.40 -1.76 28.72
C GLY A 68 24.05 -1.78 27.97
N GLU A 69 23.13 -0.89 28.31
CA GLU A 69 21.80 -0.80 27.68
C GLU A 69 21.86 -0.06 26.35
N ALA A 70 22.70 0.98 26.28
CA ALA A 70 22.96 1.75 25.07
C ALA A 70 23.53 0.89 23.93
N ALA A 71 24.48 0.01 24.22
CA ALA A 71 25.13 -0.85 23.22
C ALA A 71 24.17 -1.91 22.62
N ARG A 72 23.23 -2.43 23.42
CA ARG A 72 22.22 -3.40 22.97
C ARG A 72 21.19 -2.78 22.02
N LEU A 73 20.81 -1.53 22.26
CA LEU A 73 19.81 -0.82 21.46
C LEU A 73 20.37 -0.26 20.15
N LEU A 74 21.63 0.19 20.13
CA LEU A 74 22.23 0.82 18.94
C LEU A 74 22.70 -0.15 17.86
N GLY A 75 23.10 -1.37 18.22
CA GLY A 75 23.64 -2.36 17.28
C GLY A 75 22.74 -2.62 16.06
N PRO A 76 21.42 -2.83 16.24
CA PRO A 76 20.50 -3.01 15.12
C PRO A 76 20.23 -1.73 14.33
N ILE A 77 20.20 -0.57 14.99
CA ILE A 77 19.81 0.73 14.38
C ILE A 77 20.90 1.24 13.43
N LEU A 78 22.18 1.08 13.79
CA LEU A 78 23.31 1.52 12.96
C LEU A 78 23.57 0.57 11.77
N ALA A 79 23.08 -0.67 11.84
CA ALA A 79 23.14 -1.62 10.73
C ALA A 79 22.15 -1.29 9.58
N LEU A 80 21.09 -0.51 9.84
CA LEU A 80 20.03 -0.22 8.88
C LEU A 80 20.32 0.96 7.93
N ARG A 81 21.38 1.74 8.13
CA ARG A 81 21.68 2.92 7.28
C ARG A 81 23.13 3.05 6.82
N GLY A 82 23.74 1.94 6.41
CA GLY A 82 24.82 1.89 5.40
C GLY A 82 25.88 3.00 5.42
N GLY A 83 26.46 3.30 6.58
CA GLY A 83 27.42 4.40 6.69
C GLY A 83 28.21 4.38 7.99
N VAL A 84 29.12 3.41 8.13
CA VAL A 84 30.29 3.52 9.00
C VAL A 84 31.51 3.23 8.11
N PRO A 85 32.57 4.06 8.11
CA PRO A 85 33.81 3.74 7.39
C PRO A 85 34.35 2.37 7.83
N GLU A 86 34.97 1.63 6.91
CA GLU A 86 35.39 0.22 7.07
C GLU A 86 36.42 -0.04 8.20
N ASP A 87 36.85 0.98 8.94
CA ASP A 87 38.03 0.94 9.81
C ASP A 87 37.73 1.07 11.33
N VAL A 88 36.46 0.95 11.75
CA VAL A 88 36.05 1.15 13.15
C VAL A 88 35.70 -0.17 13.84
N ALA A 89 36.44 -0.52 14.89
CA ALA A 89 36.14 -1.63 15.80
C ALA A 89 35.66 -1.11 17.17
N PHE A 90 34.76 -1.84 17.82
CA PHE A 90 34.24 -1.51 19.16
C PHE A 90 34.95 -2.35 20.24
N CYS A 91 35.51 -1.69 21.26
CA CYS A 91 36.08 -2.34 22.45
C CYS A 91 35.38 -1.84 23.71
N ARG A 92 35.17 -2.73 24.70
CA ARG A 92 34.70 -2.35 26.04
C ARG A 92 35.90 -2.11 26.94
N TYR A 93 36.14 -0.85 27.32
CA TYR A 93 37.00 -0.49 28.44
C TYR A 93 36.23 0.50 29.34
N ARG A 94 36.59 0.61 30.62
CA ARG A 94 35.97 1.59 31.53
C ARG A 94 36.06 2.99 30.93
N GLY A 95 34.94 3.53 30.43
CA GLY A 95 34.88 4.76 29.62
C GLY A 95 34.98 4.47 28.12
N ILE A 96 34.02 4.95 27.32
CA ILE A 96 33.98 4.74 25.87
C ILE A 96 35.03 5.64 25.20
N HIS A 97 36.08 5.03 24.64
CA HIS A 97 36.99 5.69 23.70
C HIS A 97 37.02 4.92 22.37
N LEU A 98 36.85 5.63 21.26
CA LEU A 98 36.88 5.06 19.90
C LEU A 98 38.28 5.24 19.30
N HIS A 99 38.85 4.16 18.77
CA HIS A 99 40.15 4.18 18.09
C HIS A 99 40.05 3.59 16.66
N PRO A 100 40.82 4.12 15.69
CA PRO A 100 41.01 3.48 14.39
C PRO A 100 41.75 2.15 14.51
N LEU A 101 41.44 1.18 13.65
CA LEU A 101 42.01 -0.18 13.64
C LEU A 101 43.56 -0.26 13.65
N ARG A 102 44.26 0.79 13.22
CA ARG A 102 45.75 0.81 13.19
C ARG A 102 46.43 1.04 14.55
N ASP A 103 45.73 1.59 15.55
CA ASP A 103 46.35 1.99 16.83
C ASP A 103 46.13 0.96 17.97
N LEU A 104 45.42 -0.15 17.71
CA LEU A 104 45.04 -1.16 18.71
C LEU A 104 46.11 -2.25 18.97
N ALA A 105 47.27 -2.17 18.32
CA ALA A 105 48.29 -3.21 18.37
C ALA A 105 49.12 -3.24 19.68
N GLU A 106 49.05 -2.21 20.53
CA GLU A 106 49.99 -2.08 21.66
C GLU A 106 49.37 -2.03 23.08
N THR A 107 48.05 -2.17 23.25
CA THR A 107 47.43 -2.00 24.59
C THR A 107 46.62 -3.20 25.09
N ASP A 108 47.26 -3.91 26.02
CA ASP A 108 46.75 -4.71 27.15
C ASP A 108 45.89 -6.00 26.92
N ARG A 109 46.21 -7.04 27.71
CA ARG A 109 45.82 -8.46 27.54
C ARG A 109 44.48 -8.85 28.20
N ARG A 110 43.62 -7.90 28.60
CA ARG A 110 42.40 -8.19 29.39
C ARG A 110 41.07 -7.68 28.82
N ALA A 111 41.03 -7.22 27.57
CA ALA A 111 39.77 -6.84 26.93
C ALA A 111 39.00 -8.06 26.39
N GLU A 112 37.71 -8.19 26.74
CA GLU A 112 36.78 -9.10 26.04
C GLU A 112 36.46 -8.53 24.66
N ARG A 113 36.60 -9.35 23.61
CA ARG A 113 36.51 -8.92 22.21
C ARG A 113 35.28 -9.54 21.54
N PHE A 114 34.49 -8.71 20.87
CA PHE A 114 33.35 -9.14 20.05
C PHE A 114 33.55 -8.66 18.62
N VAL A 115 33.20 -9.52 17.65
CA VAL A 115 33.18 -9.16 16.23
C VAL A 115 31.74 -9.26 15.75
N LEU A 116 31.26 -8.19 15.12
CA LEU A 116 29.96 -8.15 14.46
C LEU A 116 30.15 -8.47 12.98
N PHE A 117 29.57 -9.58 12.53
CA PHE A 117 29.52 -9.92 11.11
C PHE A 117 28.07 -10.16 10.71
N ARG A 118 27.58 -9.36 9.75
CA ARG A 118 26.21 -9.45 9.18
C ARG A 118 25.10 -9.65 10.22
N GLY A 119 25.12 -8.87 11.29
CA GLY A 119 24.01 -8.82 12.26
C GLY A 119 23.98 -9.95 13.30
N ARG A 120 25.05 -10.73 13.49
CA ARG A 120 25.19 -11.67 14.63
C ARG A 120 26.40 -11.33 15.50
N VAL A 121 26.25 -11.51 16.82
CA VAL A 121 27.33 -11.38 17.81
C VAL A 121 28.03 -12.73 17.94
N LEU A 122 29.33 -12.78 17.66
CA LEU A 122 30.14 -13.98 17.84
C LEU A 122 31.14 -13.76 18.98
N GLU A 123 31.22 -14.72 19.91
CA GLU A 123 32.20 -14.72 21.00
C GLU A 123 33.53 -15.31 20.48
N ALA A 124 34.60 -14.50 20.48
CA ALA A 124 35.93 -14.96 20.06
C ALA A 124 36.78 -15.30 21.28
N LYS A 125 37.23 -16.57 21.39
CA LYS A 125 38.22 -16.97 22.41
C LYS A 125 39.60 -17.17 21.77
N GLN A 126 40.58 -16.42 22.26
CA GLN A 126 41.98 -16.59 21.87
C GLN A 126 42.67 -17.55 22.85
N ARG A 127 43.37 -18.58 22.35
CA ARG A 127 44.30 -19.38 23.17
C ARG A 127 45.73 -18.89 22.94
N ALA A 128 46.56 -18.91 23.99
CA ALA A 128 47.93 -18.45 23.95
C ALA A 128 48.75 -19.20 22.88
N GLY A 129 49.08 -18.51 21.79
CA GLY A 129 49.76 -19.10 20.63
C GLY A 129 49.13 -18.69 19.30
N GLY A 130 49.08 -17.38 19.03
CA GLY A 130 49.08 -16.79 17.67
C GLY A 130 47.96 -17.10 16.66
N GLY A 131 46.98 -17.94 16.97
CA GLY A 131 45.86 -18.25 16.07
C GLY A 131 44.50 -17.96 16.70
N THR A 132 43.63 -17.26 15.96
CA THR A 132 42.21 -17.10 16.29
C THR A 132 41.42 -18.17 15.53
N TRP A 133 40.60 -18.95 16.22
CA TRP A 133 39.69 -19.91 15.60
C TRP A 133 38.24 -19.51 15.86
N LEU A 134 37.36 -19.72 14.88
CA LEU A 134 35.90 -19.66 15.03
C LEU A 134 35.38 -21.10 15.17
N ALA A 135 34.73 -21.42 16.28
CA ALA A 135 34.02 -22.69 16.45
C ALA A 135 32.53 -22.48 16.18
N VAL A 136 31.96 -23.31 15.30
CA VAL A 136 30.51 -23.42 15.09
C VAL A 136 30.15 -24.90 15.21
N GLU A 137 29.20 -25.21 16.07
CA GLU A 137 28.71 -26.57 16.35
C GLU A 137 27.31 -26.72 15.73
N GLU A 138 27.15 -27.59 14.72
CA GLU A 138 26.41 -28.88 14.79
C GLU A 138 26.26 -29.48 13.36
N ALA A 139 26.07 -30.79 13.30
CA ALA A 139 26.34 -31.69 12.19
C ALA A 139 25.10 -32.26 11.45
N SER A 140 25.43 -32.93 10.34
CA SER A 140 24.64 -33.76 9.39
C SER A 140 24.08 -32.98 8.19
N THR A 141 24.33 -33.38 6.94
CA THR A 141 24.57 -34.73 6.38
C THR A 141 25.68 -34.74 5.32
N SER A 142 26.56 -35.76 5.41
CA SER A 142 27.52 -36.28 4.42
C SER A 142 28.65 -35.37 3.89
N ASP A 143 29.84 -35.57 4.49
CA ASP A 143 31.20 -35.44 3.93
C ASP A 143 31.49 -34.26 2.99
N LEU A 144 31.63 -33.07 3.57
CA LEU A 144 32.32 -31.94 2.95
C LEU A 144 33.48 -31.51 3.86
N LEU A 145 34.71 -31.63 3.37
CA LEU A 145 35.86 -30.98 4.00
C LEU A 145 35.83 -29.48 3.69
N HIS A 146 35.82 -28.66 4.72
CA HIS A 146 36.08 -27.23 4.61
C HIS A 146 37.59 -26.99 4.65
N VAL A 147 38.15 -26.28 3.67
CA VAL A 147 39.58 -25.90 3.63
C VAL A 147 39.69 -24.40 3.79
N GLU A 148 40.38 -23.96 4.84
CA GLU A 148 40.72 -22.55 5.06
C GLU A 148 42.18 -22.31 4.66
N LEU A 149 42.42 -21.30 3.82
CA LEU A 149 43.77 -20.87 3.44
C LEU A 149 44.11 -19.59 4.21
N GLY A 150 45.01 -19.68 5.18
CA GLY A 150 45.52 -18.52 5.90
C GLY A 150 46.49 -17.68 5.06
N MET A 151 46.31 -16.36 5.05
CA MET A 151 47.31 -15.42 4.50
C MET A 151 48.39 -15.13 5.55
N HIS A 152 49.66 -15.27 5.17
CA HIS A 152 50.77 -14.59 5.82
C HIS A 152 51.09 -13.31 5.03
N PRO A 153 51.21 -12.14 5.68
CA PRO A 153 51.72 -10.95 5.02
C PRO A 153 53.23 -11.11 4.92
N HIS A 154 53.73 -11.47 3.73
CA HIS A 154 55.09 -11.30 3.19
C HIS A 154 55.40 -12.48 2.25
N MET A 155 55.04 -12.38 0.96
CA MET A 155 55.82 -13.02 -0.11
C MET A 155 55.60 -12.31 -1.45
N VAL A 156 56.71 -12.16 -2.16
CA VAL A 156 56.91 -11.44 -3.43
C VAL A 156 56.44 -12.29 -4.61
N ALA A 157 56.16 -11.63 -5.74
CA ALA A 157 55.80 -12.22 -7.03
C ALA A 157 56.64 -13.46 -7.40
N GLY A 158 55.96 -14.51 -7.89
CA GLY A 158 56.60 -15.64 -8.57
C GLY A 158 56.82 -16.92 -7.75
N SER A 159 55.85 -17.37 -6.95
CA SER A 159 55.81 -18.78 -6.47
C SER A 159 54.38 -19.17 -6.07
N GLY A 160 53.96 -20.39 -6.42
CA GLY A 160 52.58 -20.86 -6.30
C GLY A 160 52.07 -20.98 -4.86
N TRP A 161 50.75 -20.86 -4.72
CA TRP A 161 50.01 -21.08 -3.48
C TRP A 161 50.31 -22.49 -2.91
N ARG A 162 50.65 -22.57 -1.63
CA ARG A 162 50.72 -23.83 -0.88
C ARG A 162 49.83 -23.74 0.35
N SER A 163 48.79 -24.57 0.41
CA SER A 163 48.00 -24.78 1.62
C SER A 163 48.86 -25.51 2.65
N ARG A 164 48.90 -25.05 3.92
CA ARG A 164 49.40 -25.87 5.03
C ARG A 164 48.21 -26.58 5.68
N ALA A 165 48.20 -27.90 5.50
CA ALA A 165 47.37 -28.93 6.15
C ALA A 165 45.84 -28.86 5.92
N VAL A 166 45.34 -29.73 5.06
CA VAL A 166 43.92 -30.11 4.99
C VAL A 166 43.75 -31.45 5.72
N LYS A 167 42.82 -31.54 6.68
CA LYS A 167 42.57 -32.80 7.42
C LYS A 167 41.34 -33.51 6.92
N ASN A 168 41.49 -34.78 6.55
CA ASN A 168 40.36 -35.63 6.21
C ASN A 168 39.46 -35.82 7.44
N ALA A 169 38.20 -35.39 7.35
CA ALA A 169 37.24 -35.42 8.45
C ALA A 169 36.78 -36.85 8.84
N SER A 170 36.89 -37.85 7.96
CA SER A 170 36.52 -39.24 8.28
C SER A 170 37.68 -40.09 8.80
N THR A 171 38.94 -39.69 8.58
CA THR A 171 40.13 -40.50 8.96
C THR A 171 41.22 -39.77 9.74
N GLY A 172 41.15 -38.44 9.88
CA GLY A 172 42.06 -37.64 10.70
C GLY A 172 43.48 -37.41 10.14
N ARG A 173 43.80 -37.89 8.92
CA ARG A 173 45.12 -37.70 8.29
C ARG A 173 45.24 -36.34 7.57
N ASN A 174 46.45 -35.77 7.59
CA ASN A 174 46.79 -34.57 6.81
C ASN A 174 46.97 -34.93 5.34
N LEU A 175 46.40 -34.12 4.46
CA LEU A 175 46.67 -34.08 3.03
C LEU A 175 47.58 -32.87 2.77
N ASP A 176 48.83 -33.12 2.44
CA ASP A 176 49.81 -32.08 2.13
C ASP A 176 49.98 -31.93 0.61
N GLY A 177 49.96 -30.68 0.11
CA GLY A 177 50.61 -30.33 -1.17
C GLY A 177 49.76 -30.28 -2.44
N VAL A 178 48.56 -29.68 -2.42
CA VAL A 178 47.83 -29.36 -3.68
C VAL A 178 48.17 -27.93 -4.13
N ALA A 179 48.68 -27.78 -5.36
CA ALA A 179 48.94 -26.49 -6.01
C ALA A 179 47.92 -26.28 -7.14
N VAL A 180 47.30 -25.10 -7.20
CA VAL A 180 46.33 -24.74 -8.26
C VAL A 180 46.96 -23.65 -9.14
N PRO A 181 47.30 -23.92 -10.42
CA PRO A 181 47.79 -22.89 -11.34
C PRO A 181 46.65 -22.17 -12.05
N GLY A 182 46.76 -20.85 -12.22
CA GLY A 182 46.04 -20.11 -13.28
C GLY A 182 44.73 -19.39 -12.93
N LEU A 183 44.38 -19.20 -11.65
CA LEU A 183 43.16 -18.44 -11.28
C LEU A 183 43.48 -16.98 -10.94
N SER A 184 42.81 -16.03 -11.62
CA SER A 184 42.76 -14.61 -11.23
C SER A 184 41.37 -14.32 -10.65
N VAL A 185 41.32 -13.85 -9.40
CA VAL A 185 40.09 -13.48 -8.71
C VAL A 185 40.19 -12.01 -8.31
N ALA A 186 39.15 -11.21 -8.55
CA ALA A 186 39.15 -9.80 -8.19
C ALA A 186 39.20 -9.61 -6.66
N PRO A 187 39.86 -8.56 -6.14
CA PRO A 187 39.90 -8.28 -4.71
C PRO A 187 38.48 -8.08 -4.13
N GLY A 188 38.14 -8.79 -3.06
CA GLY A 188 36.88 -8.61 -2.33
C GLY A 188 35.78 -9.66 -2.60
N SER A 189 35.98 -10.62 -3.50
CA SER A 189 35.02 -11.72 -3.70
C SER A 189 35.36 -12.98 -2.91
N ILE A 190 34.37 -13.56 -2.25
CA ILE A 190 34.43 -14.93 -1.70
C ILE A 190 33.95 -15.89 -2.80
N SER A 191 34.77 -16.85 -3.18
CA SER A 191 34.41 -17.90 -4.15
C SER A 191 34.44 -19.27 -3.48
N VAL A 192 33.41 -20.09 -3.72
CA VAL A 192 33.36 -21.48 -3.26
C VAL A 192 33.74 -22.38 -4.43
N PHE A 193 34.65 -23.32 -4.18
CA PHE A 193 35.07 -24.29 -5.19
C PHE A 193 34.62 -25.69 -4.80
N LEU A 194 34.01 -26.39 -5.76
CA LEU A 194 33.73 -27.82 -5.66
C LEU A 194 34.87 -28.59 -6.33
N ALA A 195 35.54 -29.44 -5.56
CA ALA A 195 36.51 -30.40 -6.07
C ALA A 195 36.00 -31.82 -5.84
N ARG A 196 36.13 -32.69 -6.84
CA ARG A 196 35.90 -34.12 -6.68
C ARG A 196 37.25 -34.82 -6.55
N VAL A 197 37.45 -35.56 -5.46
CA VAL A 197 38.67 -36.36 -5.26
C VAL A 197 38.43 -37.74 -5.87
N GLY A 198 39.11 -38.04 -6.97
CA GLY A 198 39.23 -39.41 -7.49
C GLY A 198 40.25 -40.20 -6.68
N GLY A 199 40.15 -41.54 -6.70
CA GLY A 199 40.92 -42.46 -5.85
C GLY A 199 42.44 -42.35 -5.88
N ASP A 200 43.04 -41.64 -6.84
CA ASP A 200 44.50 -41.52 -7.02
C ASP A 200 45.06 -40.13 -6.68
N ALA A 201 44.43 -39.41 -5.75
CA ALA A 201 44.94 -38.15 -5.19
C ALA A 201 45.20 -37.01 -6.20
N SER A 202 44.44 -36.97 -7.30
CA SER A 202 44.31 -35.80 -8.18
C SER A 202 42.92 -35.17 -8.05
N ALA A 203 42.87 -33.84 -8.04
CA ALA A 203 41.64 -33.05 -7.95
C ALA A 203 41.37 -32.37 -9.29
N GLU A 204 40.21 -32.65 -9.89
CA GLU A 204 39.69 -31.89 -11.04
C GLU A 204 38.64 -30.89 -10.57
N PHE A 205 38.77 -29.63 -11.01
CA PHE A 205 37.82 -28.54 -10.73
C PHE A 205 36.73 -28.53 -11.80
N LEU A 206 35.46 -28.63 -11.40
CA LEU A 206 34.34 -28.82 -12.33
C LEU A 206 33.60 -27.52 -12.73
N ALA A 207 33.61 -26.47 -11.90
CA ALA A 207 33.15 -25.11 -12.24
C ALA A 207 33.38 -24.12 -11.08
N ALA A 208 33.40 -22.82 -11.38
CA ALA A 208 33.30 -21.72 -10.40
C ALA A 208 31.98 -20.97 -10.61
N TRP A 209 31.15 -20.84 -9.56
CA TRP A 209 29.89 -20.08 -9.61
C TRP A 209 29.94 -18.92 -8.61
N PRO A 210 29.47 -17.72 -8.97
CA PRO A 210 29.18 -16.68 -7.99
C PRO A 210 28.01 -17.13 -7.11
N VAL A 211 28.17 -17.09 -5.79
CA VAL A 211 27.13 -17.48 -4.84
C VAL A 211 26.04 -16.41 -4.81
N GLY A 212 25.00 -16.61 -5.62
CA GLY A 212 23.66 -16.06 -5.37
C GLY A 212 23.06 -16.74 -4.14
N LEU A 213 22.46 -15.95 -3.25
CA LEU A 213 21.84 -16.43 -2.02
C LEU A 213 20.71 -17.44 -2.31
N PRO A 214 20.68 -18.63 -1.68
CA PRO A 214 19.48 -19.43 -1.65
C PRO A 214 18.44 -18.75 -0.75
N LEU A 215 17.22 -18.59 -1.26
CA LEU A 215 16.05 -18.23 -0.46
C LEU A 215 15.84 -19.29 0.63
N PRO A 216 15.48 -18.91 1.87
CA PRO A 216 15.24 -19.88 2.93
C PRO A 216 14.07 -20.79 2.55
N SER A 217 14.29 -22.11 2.64
CA SER A 217 13.24 -23.10 2.54
C SER A 217 12.21 -22.84 3.66
N MET A 218 11.00 -22.45 3.27
CA MET A 218 9.87 -22.52 4.17
C MET A 218 9.58 -23.98 4.43
N ALA A 219 9.89 -24.44 5.64
CA ALA A 219 9.35 -25.68 6.15
C ALA A 219 7.82 -25.59 6.06
N GLU A 220 7.22 -26.49 5.29
CA GLU A 220 5.78 -26.67 5.15
C GLU A 220 5.14 -26.82 6.53
N ASN A 221 4.49 -25.75 7.00
CA ASN A 221 3.56 -25.88 8.11
C ASN A 221 2.26 -26.47 7.56
N ARG A 222 2.10 -27.78 7.78
CA ARG A 222 0.98 -28.56 7.28
C ARG A 222 -0.28 -28.20 8.08
N ARG A 223 -1.13 -27.38 7.46
CA ARG A 223 -2.61 -27.30 7.58
C ARG A 223 -3.18 -27.58 8.98
N ASP A 224 -3.30 -26.53 9.78
CA ASP A 224 -4.50 -26.40 10.61
C ASP A 224 -5.65 -25.92 9.70
N ARG A 225 -6.89 -26.32 10.00
CA ARG A 225 -8.09 -25.88 9.25
C ARG A 225 -8.39 -24.41 9.54
N GLY A 226 -7.51 -23.51 9.10
CA GLY A 226 -7.58 -22.08 9.29
C GLY A 226 -8.23 -21.40 8.09
N ILE A 227 -9.21 -20.55 8.35
CA ILE A 227 -9.70 -19.55 7.41
C ILE A 227 -8.48 -18.73 6.97
N ASP A 228 -8.15 -18.79 5.69
CA ASP A 228 -7.18 -17.85 5.10
C ASP A 228 -7.75 -16.44 5.23
N ALA A 229 -6.94 -15.47 5.64
CA ALA A 229 -7.40 -14.08 5.82
C ALA A 229 -8.00 -13.47 4.54
N GLN A 230 -7.74 -14.08 3.38
CA GLN A 230 -8.33 -13.72 2.09
C GLN A 230 -9.76 -14.27 1.88
N ASP A 231 -10.21 -15.22 2.71
CA ASP A 231 -11.56 -15.78 2.72
C ASP A 231 -12.38 -15.14 3.84
N LEU A 232 -13.21 -14.16 3.49
CA LEU A 232 -14.22 -13.66 4.42
C LEU A 232 -15.33 -14.70 4.56
N GLU A 233 -15.46 -15.30 5.74
CA GLU A 233 -16.60 -16.17 6.04
C GLU A 233 -17.89 -15.37 5.92
N VAL A 234 -18.79 -15.81 5.03
CA VAL A 234 -20.04 -15.13 4.78
C VAL A 234 -21.13 -16.16 4.55
N GLU A 235 -22.24 -15.97 5.23
CA GLU A 235 -23.46 -16.68 4.93
C GLU A 235 -24.27 -15.89 3.90
N ARG A 236 -24.63 -16.53 2.79
CA ARG A 236 -25.41 -15.91 1.71
C ARG A 236 -26.73 -16.64 1.54
N TYR A 237 -27.83 -15.90 1.58
CA TYR A 237 -29.16 -16.40 1.21
C TYR A 237 -29.96 -15.32 0.48
N GLN A 238 -31.12 -15.70 -0.05
CA GLN A 238 -32.02 -14.80 -0.75
C GLN A 238 -33.42 -14.92 -0.16
N LEU A 239 -34.07 -13.78 0.09
CA LEU A 239 -35.48 -13.73 0.48
C LEU A 239 -36.40 -14.04 -0.71
N ALA A 240 -37.65 -14.40 -0.45
CA ALA A 240 -38.63 -14.71 -1.50
C ALA A 240 -38.89 -13.54 -2.47
N ASN A 241 -38.70 -12.29 -2.01
CA ASN A 241 -38.81 -11.08 -2.83
C ASN A 241 -37.53 -10.72 -3.61
N GLY A 242 -36.50 -11.56 -3.55
CA GLY A 242 -35.26 -11.41 -4.31
C GLY A 242 -34.14 -10.67 -3.58
N LEU A 243 -34.36 -10.12 -2.38
CA LEU A 243 -33.29 -9.48 -1.59
C LEU A 243 -32.17 -10.48 -1.31
N THR A 244 -30.96 -10.15 -1.75
CA THR A 244 -29.76 -10.93 -1.39
C THR A 244 -29.27 -10.47 -0.02
N VAL A 245 -29.05 -11.42 0.89
CA VAL A 245 -28.59 -11.15 2.25
C VAL A 245 -27.24 -11.83 2.49
N LEU A 246 -26.28 -11.06 2.98
CA LEU A 246 -24.94 -11.48 3.35
C LEU A 246 -24.71 -11.24 4.85
N LEU A 247 -24.47 -12.30 5.61
CA LEU A 247 -24.17 -12.21 7.04
C LEU A 247 -22.71 -12.59 7.28
N HIS A 248 -21.92 -11.64 7.76
CA HIS A 248 -20.54 -11.85 8.20
C HIS A 248 -20.45 -11.70 9.71
N ARG A 249 -20.41 -12.83 10.44
CA ARG A 249 -20.35 -12.78 11.90
C ARG A 249 -18.92 -12.50 12.36
N ASP A 250 -18.76 -11.46 13.16
CA ASP A 250 -17.51 -11.14 13.85
C ASP A 250 -17.83 -10.65 15.26
N ALA A 251 -17.51 -11.49 16.25
CA ALA A 251 -17.77 -11.20 17.65
C ALA A 251 -16.63 -10.43 18.36
N SER A 252 -15.59 -9.98 17.64
CA SER A 252 -14.40 -9.33 18.22
C SER A 252 -14.70 -7.98 18.88
N LEU A 253 -15.70 -7.25 18.38
CA LEU A 253 -16.17 -5.98 18.93
C LEU A 253 -17.70 -5.99 19.03
N PRO A 254 -18.30 -5.32 20.04
CA PRO A 254 -19.76 -5.21 20.19
C PRO A 254 -20.36 -4.17 19.23
N LEU A 255 -19.97 -4.27 17.96
CA LEU A 255 -20.40 -3.39 16.86
C LEU A 255 -21.01 -4.22 15.74
N VAL A 256 -21.89 -3.58 14.99
CA VAL A 256 -22.45 -4.06 13.73
C VAL A 256 -22.30 -3.00 12.67
N HIS A 257 -22.08 -3.45 11.44
CA HIS A 257 -22.12 -2.65 10.24
C HIS A 257 -23.23 -3.18 9.35
N VAL A 258 -24.18 -2.31 8.98
CA VAL A 258 -25.24 -2.61 8.04
C VAL A 258 -24.95 -1.83 6.76
N ASN A 259 -24.95 -2.53 5.63
CA ASN A 259 -24.78 -1.94 4.31
C ASN A 259 -25.86 -2.43 3.36
N VAL A 260 -26.68 -1.52 2.83
CA VAL A 260 -27.60 -1.81 1.74
C VAL A 260 -27.02 -1.22 0.45
N THR A 261 -26.71 -2.10 -0.50
CA THR A 261 -26.18 -1.69 -1.81
C THR A 261 -27.19 -2.01 -2.89
N TYR A 262 -27.65 -0.96 -3.59
CA TYR A 262 -28.51 -1.08 -4.77
C TYR A 262 -27.64 -1.09 -6.02
N ARG A 263 -27.99 -1.96 -6.98
CA ARG A 263 -27.30 -2.04 -8.29
C ARG A 263 -27.83 -0.93 -9.22
N VAL A 264 -27.63 0.31 -8.80
CA VAL A 264 -28.05 1.53 -9.48
C VAL A 264 -27.05 2.65 -9.22
N GLY A 265 -26.70 3.41 -10.25
CA GLY A 265 -25.72 4.50 -10.20
C GLY A 265 -25.87 5.38 -11.43
N ALA A 266 -24.88 6.24 -11.72
CA ALA A 266 -24.94 7.16 -12.87
C ALA A 266 -25.19 6.45 -14.23
N TYR A 267 -24.79 5.19 -14.36
CA TYR A 267 -25.06 4.31 -15.50
C TYR A 267 -26.57 4.24 -15.84
N HIS A 268 -27.43 4.25 -14.83
CA HIS A 268 -28.86 3.99 -14.95
C HIS A 268 -29.68 5.25 -15.19
N GLU A 269 -29.03 6.42 -15.28
CA GLU A 269 -29.70 7.70 -15.44
C GLU A 269 -30.33 7.84 -16.83
N ALA A 270 -31.49 8.50 -16.87
CA ALA A 270 -32.11 8.84 -18.12
C ALA A 270 -31.30 9.93 -18.85
N ARG A 271 -31.40 9.96 -20.18
CA ARG A 271 -30.76 11.01 -20.99
C ARG A 271 -31.30 12.39 -20.57
N GLY A 272 -30.39 13.34 -20.30
CA GLY A 272 -30.75 14.68 -19.81
C GLY A 272 -31.14 14.70 -18.32
N ARG A 273 -30.80 13.65 -17.58
CA ARG A 273 -30.95 13.54 -16.12
C ARG A 273 -29.63 13.10 -15.47
N SER A 274 -28.51 13.65 -15.95
CA SER A 274 -27.21 13.35 -15.34
C SER A 274 -27.15 13.81 -13.88
N GLY A 275 -26.51 13.00 -13.02
CA GLY A 275 -26.40 13.22 -11.58
C GLY A 275 -27.67 12.93 -10.78
N PHE A 276 -28.70 12.38 -11.43
CA PHE A 276 -29.95 12.03 -10.79
C PHE A 276 -29.80 10.90 -9.77
N ALA A 277 -28.91 9.91 -10.00
CA ALA A 277 -28.67 8.85 -9.03
C ALA A 277 -28.11 9.42 -7.71
N HIS A 278 -27.20 10.39 -7.80
CA HIS A 278 -26.63 11.07 -6.64
C HIS A 278 -27.64 12.00 -5.96
N LEU A 279 -28.44 12.75 -6.74
CA LEU A 279 -29.56 13.50 -6.17
C LEU A 279 -30.56 12.57 -5.44
N PHE A 280 -30.83 11.39 -6.00
CA PHE A 280 -31.74 10.43 -5.39
C PHE A 280 -31.18 9.83 -4.09
N GLU A 281 -29.87 9.65 -3.99
CA GLU A 281 -29.20 9.30 -2.72
C GLU A 281 -29.49 10.33 -1.62
N HIS A 282 -29.45 11.63 -1.93
CA HIS A 282 -29.86 12.67 -0.99
C HIS A 282 -31.35 12.56 -0.62
N MET A 283 -32.20 12.24 -1.61
CA MET A 283 -33.64 12.06 -1.39
C MET A 283 -33.94 10.90 -0.43
N MET A 284 -33.09 9.87 -0.36
CA MET A 284 -33.22 8.74 0.58
C MET A 284 -33.03 9.13 2.06
N PHE A 285 -32.67 10.37 2.35
CA PHE A 285 -32.64 10.95 3.71
C PHE A 285 -33.76 11.96 3.97
N GLN A 286 -34.61 12.24 2.98
CA GLN A 286 -35.69 13.23 3.09
C GLN A 286 -37.01 12.66 3.63
N GLY A 287 -36.97 11.42 4.12
CA GLY A 287 -38.08 10.78 4.79
C GLY A 287 -38.83 9.77 3.94
N SER A 288 -39.47 8.84 4.62
CA SER A 288 -40.33 7.75 4.16
C SER A 288 -41.68 7.85 4.88
N ARG A 289 -42.54 6.84 4.78
CA ARG A 289 -43.86 6.86 5.43
C ARG A 289 -43.75 6.99 6.95
N ASP A 290 -42.90 6.16 7.56
CA ASP A 290 -42.84 6.03 9.02
C ASP A 290 -41.68 6.83 9.65
N VAL A 291 -40.75 7.34 8.84
CA VAL A 291 -39.58 8.13 9.29
C VAL A 291 -39.56 9.47 8.57
N GLY A 292 -39.70 10.56 9.32
CA GLY A 292 -39.75 11.91 8.75
C GLY A 292 -38.41 12.41 8.20
N PRO A 293 -38.41 13.57 7.51
CA PRO A 293 -37.21 14.16 6.91
C PRO A 293 -36.08 14.34 7.92
N GLY A 294 -34.88 13.83 7.61
CA GLY A 294 -33.70 13.89 8.48
C GLY A 294 -33.75 13.01 9.74
N GLN A 295 -34.89 12.39 10.06
CA GLN A 295 -35.03 11.58 11.27
C GLN A 295 -34.25 10.27 11.18
N HIS A 296 -34.08 9.70 9.99
CA HIS A 296 -33.30 8.47 9.80
C HIS A 296 -31.88 8.62 10.38
N MET A 297 -31.15 9.67 9.97
CA MET A 297 -29.80 9.92 10.50
C MET A 297 -29.84 10.30 11.99
N ALA A 298 -30.78 11.14 12.40
CA ALA A 298 -30.89 11.58 13.79
C ALA A 298 -31.14 10.41 14.76
N LEU A 299 -32.00 9.47 14.40
CA LEU A 299 -32.27 8.26 15.17
C LEU A 299 -30.99 7.43 15.33
N LEU A 300 -30.30 7.10 14.23
CA LEU A 300 -29.05 6.34 14.27
C LEU A 300 -27.97 7.03 15.13
N GLN A 301 -27.76 8.33 14.92
CA GLN A 301 -26.76 9.10 15.66
C GLN A 301 -27.10 9.18 17.16
N SER A 302 -28.38 9.35 17.51
CA SER A 302 -28.82 9.37 18.91
C SER A 302 -28.59 8.03 19.64
N ARG A 303 -28.40 6.94 18.89
CA ARG A 303 -28.10 5.59 19.38
C ARG A 303 -26.62 5.21 19.28
N GLY A 304 -25.75 6.20 19.06
CA GLY A 304 -24.31 5.98 19.06
C GLY A 304 -23.75 5.44 17.75
N ALA A 305 -24.46 5.63 16.62
CA ALA A 305 -23.88 5.33 15.32
C ALA A 305 -22.57 6.12 15.13
N SER A 306 -21.47 5.41 14.88
CA SER A 306 -20.15 6.01 14.63
C SER A 306 -19.95 6.37 13.15
N LEU A 307 -20.76 5.78 12.27
CA LEU A 307 -20.81 6.06 10.85
C LEU A 307 -22.27 5.98 10.40
N VAL A 308 -22.74 7.00 9.68
CA VAL A 308 -24.01 7.00 8.95
C VAL A 308 -23.74 7.76 7.66
N ASN A 309 -23.76 7.08 6.52
CA ASN A 309 -23.40 7.71 5.25
C ASN A 309 -24.04 6.99 4.06
N ALA A 310 -23.92 7.59 2.90
CA ALA A 310 -24.20 6.96 1.62
C ALA A 310 -23.16 7.40 0.57
N PHE A 311 -23.04 6.60 -0.48
CA PHE A 311 -22.15 6.87 -1.58
C PHE A 311 -22.78 6.40 -2.89
N THR A 312 -22.89 7.31 -3.84
CA THR A 312 -23.24 7.00 -5.22
C THR A 312 -21.97 6.89 -6.08
N GLY A 313 -21.89 5.84 -6.87
CA GLY A 313 -20.88 5.65 -7.91
C GLY A 313 -21.49 5.60 -9.30
N PHE A 314 -20.66 5.24 -10.28
CA PHE A 314 -21.13 5.02 -11.65
C PHE A 314 -22.13 3.85 -11.73
N ASP A 315 -21.94 2.81 -10.92
CA ASP A 315 -22.64 1.53 -11.12
C ASP A 315 -23.53 1.09 -9.97
N ARG A 316 -23.31 1.66 -8.78
CA ARG A 316 -24.03 1.31 -7.56
C ARG A 316 -24.18 2.49 -6.62
N THR A 317 -25.13 2.35 -5.70
CA THR A 317 -25.38 3.29 -4.60
C THR A 317 -25.46 2.48 -3.32
N SER A 318 -24.66 2.86 -2.32
CA SER A 318 -24.53 2.12 -1.07
C SER A 318 -24.89 3.03 0.09
N TYR A 319 -25.74 2.55 0.98
CA TYR A 319 -26.06 3.17 2.26
C TYR A 319 -25.45 2.36 3.38
N VAL A 320 -24.79 3.02 4.33
CA VAL A 320 -23.96 2.38 5.35
C VAL A 320 -24.13 2.99 6.72
N GLN A 321 -24.13 2.12 7.74
CA GLN A 321 -24.14 2.53 9.12
C GLN A 321 -23.36 1.56 10.01
N THR A 322 -22.62 2.10 10.97
CA THR A 322 -21.94 1.34 12.02
C THR A 322 -22.49 1.74 13.37
N LEU A 323 -22.97 0.77 14.16
CA LEU A 323 -23.66 0.98 15.43
C LEU A 323 -23.21 -0.03 16.49
N PRO A 324 -23.50 0.23 17.78
CA PRO A 324 -23.50 -0.81 18.80
C PRO A 324 -24.42 -1.98 18.42
N SER A 325 -24.00 -3.22 18.67
CA SER A 325 -24.73 -4.43 18.23
C SER A 325 -26.19 -4.52 18.69
N HIS A 326 -26.51 -3.98 19.87
CA HIS A 326 -27.87 -4.00 20.41
C HIS A 326 -28.84 -3.08 19.66
N GLU A 327 -28.34 -2.18 18.81
CA GLU A 327 -29.12 -1.27 17.96
C GLU A 327 -29.29 -1.82 16.53
N LEU A 328 -28.88 -3.07 16.26
CA LEU A 328 -28.98 -3.68 14.94
C LEU A 328 -30.42 -3.69 14.40
N GLU A 329 -31.40 -4.01 15.25
CA GLU A 329 -32.81 -4.06 14.86
C GLU A 329 -33.30 -2.70 14.33
N LEU A 330 -32.90 -1.61 14.99
CA LEU A 330 -33.25 -0.25 14.55
C LEU A 330 -32.71 0.04 13.14
N ALA A 331 -31.45 -0.33 12.86
CA ALA A 331 -30.87 -0.13 11.53
C ALA A 331 -31.62 -0.93 10.45
N LEU A 332 -31.95 -2.19 10.74
CA LEU A 332 -32.70 -3.04 9.81
C LEU A 332 -34.10 -2.48 9.54
N TRP A 333 -34.81 -2.04 10.58
CA TRP A 333 -36.12 -1.43 10.44
C TRP A 333 -36.07 -0.13 9.62
N LEU A 334 -35.12 0.76 9.91
CA LEU A 334 -34.95 2.03 9.21
C LEU A 334 -34.62 1.85 7.72
N GLU A 335 -33.79 0.85 7.38
CA GLU A 335 -33.47 0.51 6.00
C GLU A 335 -34.65 -0.10 5.24
N ALA A 336 -35.38 -0.99 5.90
CA ALA A 336 -36.57 -1.61 5.33
C ALA A 336 -37.67 -0.58 5.05
N ASP A 337 -37.92 0.36 5.98
CA ASP A 337 -38.94 1.40 5.80
C ASP A 337 -38.64 2.25 4.56
N ARG A 338 -37.43 2.80 4.42
CA ARG A 338 -37.09 3.60 3.23
C ARG A 338 -37.02 2.75 1.94
N MET A 339 -36.63 1.48 2.01
CA MET A 339 -36.72 0.58 0.85
C MET A 339 -38.17 0.31 0.43
N ALA A 340 -39.11 0.33 1.38
CA ALA A 340 -40.51 0.02 1.12
C ALA A 340 -41.33 1.26 0.72
N THR A 341 -41.12 2.39 1.39
CA THR A 341 -42.11 3.48 1.45
C THR A 341 -41.58 4.86 1.10
N LEU A 342 -40.31 5.01 0.68
CA LEU A 342 -39.73 6.32 0.35
C LEU A 342 -40.63 7.21 -0.55
N PRO A 343 -41.28 6.71 -1.62
CA PRO A 343 -42.10 7.54 -2.52
C PRO A 343 -43.21 8.36 -1.83
N GLU A 344 -43.66 7.91 -0.67
CA GLU A 344 -44.71 8.57 0.14
C GLU A 344 -44.17 9.76 0.93
N GLY A 345 -42.88 9.75 1.30
CA GLY A 345 -42.20 10.86 1.94
C GLY A 345 -41.65 11.92 0.95
N LEU A 346 -41.62 11.60 -0.35
CA LEU A 346 -41.11 12.52 -1.38
C LEU A 346 -42.08 13.68 -1.62
N SER A 347 -41.54 14.90 -1.56
CA SER A 347 -42.27 16.15 -1.80
C SER A 347 -41.50 17.08 -2.73
N ALA A 348 -42.21 18.00 -3.39
CA ALA A 348 -41.57 19.03 -4.21
C ALA A 348 -40.66 19.94 -3.37
N GLU A 349 -41.04 20.22 -2.12
CA GLU A 349 -40.25 21.03 -1.21
C GLU A 349 -38.92 20.36 -0.86
N SER A 350 -38.92 19.07 -0.51
CA SER A 350 -37.70 18.34 -0.21
C SER A 350 -36.80 18.22 -1.45
N LEU A 351 -37.37 17.97 -2.63
CA LEU A 351 -36.62 17.94 -3.87
C LEU A 351 -35.94 19.28 -4.19
N GLU A 352 -36.66 20.40 -4.11
CA GLU A 352 -36.09 21.73 -4.39
C GLU A 352 -35.04 22.15 -3.35
N ARG A 353 -35.16 21.66 -2.11
CA ARG A 353 -34.10 21.81 -1.11
C ARG A 353 -32.86 21.01 -1.52
N GLU A 354 -32.99 19.72 -1.83
CA GLU A 354 -31.84 18.87 -2.15
C GLU A 354 -31.17 19.26 -3.48
N LYS A 355 -31.93 19.71 -4.49
CA LYS A 355 -31.33 20.31 -5.70
C LYS A 355 -30.38 21.46 -5.37
N ARG A 356 -30.75 22.33 -4.41
CA ARG A 356 -29.88 23.44 -3.97
C ARG A 356 -28.65 22.94 -3.22
N VAL A 357 -28.80 21.91 -2.39
CA VAL A 357 -27.69 21.28 -1.65
C VAL A 357 -26.70 20.67 -2.64
N VAL A 358 -27.15 19.80 -3.54
CA VAL A 358 -26.31 19.13 -4.55
C VAL A 358 -25.66 20.15 -5.49
N ARG A 359 -26.37 21.21 -5.89
CA ARG A 359 -25.78 22.29 -6.69
C ARG A 359 -24.67 23.02 -5.94
N ASN A 360 -24.82 23.25 -4.64
CA ASN A 360 -23.78 23.86 -3.82
C ASN A 360 -22.59 22.92 -3.60
N GLU A 361 -22.85 21.64 -3.41
CA GLU A 361 -21.82 20.61 -3.33
C GLU A 361 -21.01 20.53 -4.64
N ARG A 362 -21.69 20.58 -5.79
CA ARG A 362 -21.04 20.65 -7.10
C ARG A 362 -20.12 21.85 -7.19
N ARG A 363 -20.61 23.04 -6.81
CA ARG A 363 -19.76 24.25 -6.73
C ARG A 363 -18.53 24.01 -5.88
N GLN A 364 -18.68 23.47 -4.67
CA GLN A 364 -17.57 23.21 -3.77
C GLN A 364 -16.56 22.18 -4.32
N ARG A 365 -17.02 21.12 -4.99
CA ARG A 365 -16.19 20.01 -5.47
C ARG A 365 -15.60 20.24 -6.86
N THR A 366 -16.23 21.08 -7.69
CA THR A 366 -15.89 21.23 -9.11
C THR A 366 -15.53 22.66 -9.47
N GLU A 367 -16.45 23.62 -9.32
CA GLU A 367 -16.23 25.00 -9.77
C GLU A 367 -15.29 25.82 -8.86
N ASP A 368 -15.36 25.60 -7.55
CA ASP A 368 -14.57 26.27 -6.51
C ASP A 368 -13.35 25.45 -6.05
N ALA A 369 -13.14 24.27 -6.66
CA ALA A 369 -11.96 23.45 -6.43
C ALA A 369 -10.83 23.79 -7.41
N ALA A 370 -9.59 23.87 -6.91
CA ALA A 370 -8.41 24.29 -7.69
C ALA A 370 -8.29 23.62 -9.07
N TYR A 371 -8.59 22.31 -9.14
CA TYR A 371 -8.51 21.50 -10.36
C TYR A 371 -9.82 20.79 -10.70
N GLY A 372 -10.94 21.16 -10.07
CA GLY A 372 -12.19 20.37 -10.12
C GLY A 372 -12.78 20.20 -11.52
N ALA A 373 -12.52 21.14 -12.43
CA ALA A 373 -12.95 21.05 -13.82
C ALA A 373 -12.21 19.98 -14.65
N VAL A 374 -11.00 19.57 -14.24
CA VAL A 374 -10.16 18.64 -15.03
C VAL A 374 -10.83 17.27 -15.12
N ASP A 375 -11.28 16.71 -14.01
CA ASP A 375 -11.84 15.35 -13.98
C ASP A 375 -13.15 15.25 -14.77
N GLN A 376 -13.97 16.31 -14.75
CA GLN A 376 -15.16 16.39 -15.59
C GLN A 376 -14.80 16.45 -17.09
N LEU A 377 -13.75 17.18 -17.46
CA LEU A 377 -13.30 17.24 -18.84
C LEU A 377 -12.69 15.91 -19.30
N VAL A 378 -11.96 15.21 -18.45
CA VAL A 378 -11.49 13.84 -18.72
C VAL A 378 -12.66 12.96 -19.12
N LEU A 379 -13.73 12.91 -18.31
CA LEU A 379 -14.93 12.11 -18.62
C LEU A 379 -15.60 12.54 -19.94
N ARG A 380 -15.69 13.84 -20.22
CA ARG A 380 -16.24 14.36 -21.48
C ARG A 380 -15.42 14.03 -22.72
N HIS A 381 -14.14 13.73 -22.56
CA HIS A 381 -13.27 13.29 -23.66
C HIS A 381 -13.22 11.77 -23.80
N LEU A 382 -13.37 11.01 -22.71
CA LEU A 382 -13.43 9.54 -22.72
C LEU A 382 -14.79 9.01 -23.20
N PHE A 383 -15.87 9.71 -22.90
CA PHE A 383 -17.23 9.24 -23.15
C PHE A 383 -17.98 10.17 -24.11
N PRO A 384 -18.53 9.67 -25.23
CA PRO A 384 -19.17 10.49 -26.25
C PRO A 384 -20.45 11.17 -25.73
N THR A 385 -20.92 12.20 -26.43
CA THR A 385 -22.18 12.90 -26.10
C THR A 385 -23.34 11.91 -26.01
N GLY A 386 -24.08 11.95 -24.91
CA GLY A 386 -25.19 11.05 -24.62
C GLY A 386 -24.81 9.79 -23.83
N HIS A 387 -23.53 9.55 -23.57
CA HIS A 387 -23.09 8.48 -22.68
C HIS A 387 -23.39 8.81 -21.21
N PRO A 388 -23.88 7.86 -20.38
CA PRO A 388 -24.31 8.13 -19.01
C PRO A 388 -23.18 8.65 -18.10
N TYR A 389 -21.94 8.22 -18.30
CA TYR A 389 -20.81 8.66 -17.47
C TYR A 389 -20.23 10.02 -17.84
N ARG A 390 -20.65 10.61 -18.95
CA ARG A 390 -20.00 11.79 -19.55
C ARG A 390 -19.93 12.98 -18.59
N GLU A 391 -20.98 13.19 -17.80
CA GLU A 391 -21.07 14.33 -16.89
C GLU A 391 -20.62 13.99 -15.45
N GLY A 392 -20.14 12.76 -15.23
CA GLY A 392 -19.77 12.25 -13.92
C GLY A 392 -20.99 12.00 -13.02
N VAL A 393 -20.71 11.48 -11.82
CA VAL A 393 -21.75 11.12 -10.84
C VAL A 393 -22.51 12.34 -10.30
N ILE A 394 -21.88 13.50 -10.23
CA ILE A 394 -22.52 14.73 -9.73
C ILE A 394 -23.42 15.41 -10.77
N GLY A 395 -23.27 15.03 -12.05
CA GLY A 395 -24.12 15.50 -13.15
C GLY A 395 -23.94 16.96 -13.58
N ALA A 396 -24.71 17.33 -14.59
CA ALA A 396 -24.81 18.69 -15.11
C ALA A 396 -25.86 19.51 -14.35
N VAL A 397 -25.56 20.79 -14.10
CA VAL A 397 -26.48 21.70 -13.37
C VAL A 397 -27.86 21.77 -14.00
N LYS A 398 -27.93 21.83 -15.34
CA LYS A 398 -29.21 21.89 -16.06
C LYS A 398 -30.07 20.65 -15.81
N ASP A 399 -29.44 19.47 -15.85
CA ASP A 399 -30.14 18.19 -15.68
C ASP A 399 -30.69 18.05 -14.25
N LEU A 400 -29.94 18.53 -13.25
CA LEU A 400 -30.38 18.57 -11.84
C LEU A 400 -31.55 19.55 -11.64
N GLU A 401 -31.53 20.72 -12.28
CA GLU A 401 -32.59 21.74 -12.14
C GLU A 401 -33.92 21.24 -12.72
N GLU A 402 -33.88 20.41 -13.77
CA GLU A 402 -35.07 19.87 -14.45
C GLU A 402 -35.68 18.62 -13.79
N ALA A 403 -35.04 18.06 -12.75
CA ALA A 403 -35.56 16.88 -12.03
C ALA A 403 -36.93 17.14 -11.38
N THR A 404 -37.85 16.19 -11.44
CA THR A 404 -39.18 16.29 -10.82
C THR A 404 -39.40 15.23 -9.73
N VAL A 405 -40.43 15.39 -8.90
CA VAL A 405 -40.78 14.37 -7.90
C VAL A 405 -41.23 13.09 -8.59
N GLU A 406 -41.89 13.22 -9.74
CA GLU A 406 -42.30 12.12 -10.60
C GLU A 406 -41.08 11.37 -11.15
N ASP A 407 -40.02 12.08 -11.56
CA ASP A 407 -38.75 11.43 -11.93
C ASP A 407 -38.18 10.63 -10.74
N ALA A 408 -38.26 11.16 -9.52
CA ALA A 408 -37.75 10.49 -8.32
C ALA A 408 -38.58 9.23 -7.98
N ARG A 409 -39.90 9.33 -8.02
CA ARG A 409 -40.79 8.16 -7.86
C ARG A 409 -40.53 7.12 -8.95
N GLY A 410 -40.41 7.54 -10.21
CA GLY A 410 -40.10 6.63 -11.31
C GLY A 410 -38.76 5.93 -11.13
N PHE A 411 -37.72 6.65 -10.70
CA PHE A 411 -36.40 6.07 -10.45
C PHE A 411 -36.40 5.08 -9.29
N PHE A 412 -37.15 5.36 -8.23
CA PHE A 412 -37.38 4.40 -7.14
C PHE A 412 -38.06 3.14 -7.65
N GLU A 413 -39.15 3.28 -8.40
CA GLU A 413 -39.90 2.15 -8.96
C GLU A 413 -39.04 1.30 -9.92
N ASP A 414 -38.24 1.95 -10.76
CA ASP A 414 -37.40 1.29 -11.76
C ASP A 414 -36.22 0.50 -11.14
N PHE A 415 -35.64 0.98 -10.03
CA PHE A 415 -34.32 0.50 -9.58
C PHE A 415 -34.21 0.14 -8.10
N TYR A 416 -35.00 0.75 -7.22
CA TYR A 416 -34.94 0.50 -5.78
C TYR A 416 -35.88 -0.64 -5.43
N SER A 417 -35.50 -1.86 -5.77
CA SER A 417 -36.27 -3.09 -5.51
C SER A 417 -35.45 -4.01 -4.61
N PRO A 418 -36.08 -4.82 -3.72
CA PRO A 418 -35.38 -5.87 -2.99
C PRO A 418 -34.57 -6.78 -3.94
N ALA A 419 -35.13 -7.15 -5.09
CA ALA A 419 -34.48 -7.96 -6.12
C ALA A 419 -33.27 -7.28 -6.81
N ASN A 420 -33.06 -5.98 -6.60
CA ASN A 420 -31.91 -5.21 -7.10
C ASN A 420 -30.96 -4.76 -5.99
N ALA A 421 -31.09 -5.32 -4.79
CA ALA A 421 -30.33 -4.91 -3.62
C ALA A 421 -29.62 -6.09 -2.95
N THR A 422 -28.50 -5.76 -2.31
CA THR A 422 -27.76 -6.66 -1.42
C THR A 422 -27.69 -6.01 -0.05
N LEU A 423 -28.23 -6.67 0.97
CA LEU A 423 -28.11 -6.32 2.38
C LEU A 423 -26.94 -7.08 2.98
N VAL A 424 -25.95 -6.37 3.52
CA VAL A 424 -24.82 -6.95 4.25
C VAL A 424 -24.91 -6.54 5.71
N VAL A 425 -24.84 -7.52 6.60
CA VAL A 425 -24.70 -7.32 8.05
C VAL A 425 -23.40 -7.95 8.51
N ALA A 426 -22.47 -7.12 8.98
CA ALA A 426 -21.15 -7.55 9.45
C ALA A 426 -20.92 -7.16 10.91
N GLY A 427 -20.50 -8.09 11.77
CA GLY A 427 -20.17 -7.79 13.18
C GLY A 427 -20.80 -8.75 14.18
N HIS A 428 -21.02 -8.27 15.40
CA HIS A 428 -21.45 -9.11 16.52
C HIS A 428 -22.98 -9.17 16.59
N PHE A 429 -23.55 -10.34 16.27
CA PHE A 429 -24.98 -10.61 16.33
C PHE A 429 -25.27 -12.12 16.42
N GLU A 430 -26.50 -12.46 16.79
CA GLU A 430 -27.02 -13.84 16.77
C GLU A 430 -27.74 -14.11 15.43
N PRO A 431 -27.29 -15.10 14.62
CA PRO A 431 -27.78 -15.31 13.26
C PRO A 431 -29.30 -15.54 13.17
N GLU A 432 -29.86 -16.34 14.07
CA GLU A 432 -31.29 -16.69 14.07
C GLU A 432 -32.17 -15.46 14.32
N GLN A 433 -31.76 -14.61 15.27
CA GLN A 433 -32.47 -13.37 15.58
C GLN A 433 -32.41 -12.38 14.41
N VAL A 434 -31.22 -12.22 13.80
CA VAL A 434 -31.04 -11.33 12.65
C VAL A 434 -31.83 -11.79 11.45
N ARG A 435 -31.87 -13.10 11.16
CA ARG A 435 -32.72 -13.66 10.10
C ARG A 435 -34.19 -13.38 10.35
N ALA A 436 -34.66 -13.54 11.59
CA ALA A 436 -36.04 -13.25 11.94
C ALA A 436 -36.40 -11.77 11.72
N TRP A 437 -35.52 -10.84 12.12
CA TRP A 437 -35.71 -9.41 11.85
C TRP A 437 -35.67 -9.08 10.36
N ILE A 438 -34.73 -9.66 9.62
CA ILE A 438 -34.61 -9.44 8.17
C ILE A 438 -35.88 -9.94 7.46
N GLU A 439 -36.36 -11.13 7.78
CA GLU A 439 -37.60 -11.67 7.23
C GLU A 439 -38.80 -10.77 7.59
N ALA A 440 -38.90 -10.35 8.86
CA ALA A 440 -40.01 -9.52 9.34
C ALA A 440 -40.05 -8.15 8.65
N TYR A 441 -38.92 -7.47 8.52
CA TYR A 441 -38.85 -6.10 7.99
C TYR A 441 -38.74 -6.06 6.46
N PHE A 442 -37.93 -6.92 5.86
CA PHE A 442 -37.70 -6.90 4.41
C PHE A 442 -38.56 -7.90 3.63
N GLY A 443 -38.97 -9.03 4.23
CA GLY A 443 -39.64 -10.11 3.52
C GLY A 443 -41.01 -9.73 2.93
N SER A 444 -41.70 -8.77 3.56
CA SER A 444 -43.01 -8.27 3.10
C SER A 444 -42.92 -7.19 2.02
N ILE A 445 -41.72 -6.66 1.74
CA ILE A 445 -41.54 -5.62 0.72
C ILE A 445 -41.79 -6.25 -0.66
N PRO A 446 -42.75 -5.75 -1.45
CA PRO A 446 -43.07 -6.35 -2.73
C PRO A 446 -41.88 -6.19 -3.70
N PRO A 447 -41.54 -7.23 -4.48
CA PRO A 447 -40.56 -7.09 -5.53
C PRO A 447 -41.10 -6.15 -6.61
N ARG A 448 -40.27 -5.21 -7.06
CA ARG A 448 -40.51 -4.37 -8.23
C ARG A 448 -39.73 -4.88 -9.44
N VAL A 449 -40.29 -4.69 -10.63
CA VAL A 449 -39.63 -5.06 -11.89
C VAL A 449 -38.48 -4.11 -12.13
N VAL A 450 -37.26 -4.62 -12.00
CA VAL A 450 -36.04 -3.84 -12.21
C VAL A 450 -35.89 -3.51 -13.68
N ARG A 451 -35.85 -2.22 -14.01
CA ARG A 451 -35.63 -1.75 -15.36
C ARG A 451 -34.23 -2.16 -15.83
N ARG A 452 -34.18 -2.84 -16.96
CA ARG A 452 -32.91 -3.21 -17.59
C ARG A 452 -32.38 -2.05 -18.43
N VAL A 453 -31.13 -1.70 -18.21
CA VAL A 453 -30.37 -0.73 -19.03
C VAL A 453 -29.33 -1.52 -19.85
N PRO A 454 -29.15 -1.23 -21.15
CA PRO A 454 -28.10 -1.85 -21.95
C PRO A 454 -26.70 -1.42 -21.47
N PRO A 455 -25.71 -2.33 -21.43
CA PRO A 455 -24.36 -2.00 -20.97
C PRO A 455 -23.80 -0.74 -21.65
N PRO A 456 -23.12 0.14 -20.89
CA PRO A 456 -22.55 1.35 -21.45
C PRO A 456 -21.38 1.02 -22.36
N ALA A 457 -21.12 1.88 -23.36
CA ALA A 457 -20.00 1.69 -24.25
C ALA A 457 -18.68 1.94 -23.50
N PRO A 458 -17.59 1.20 -23.81
CA PRO A 458 -16.31 1.42 -23.16
C PRO A 458 -15.74 2.82 -23.45
N PRO A 459 -14.88 3.35 -22.56
CA PRO A 459 -14.19 4.60 -22.82
C PRO A 459 -13.32 4.48 -24.06
N GLY A 460 -13.19 5.57 -24.81
CA GLY A 460 -12.39 5.62 -26.03
C GLY A 460 -11.93 7.03 -26.36
N LEU A 461 -10.94 7.14 -27.24
CA LEU A 461 -10.40 8.43 -27.70
C LEU A 461 -10.51 8.57 -29.22
N GLU A 462 -10.78 9.79 -29.66
CA GLU A 462 -10.64 10.22 -31.06
C GLU A 462 -9.23 10.81 -31.26
N GLY A 463 -8.20 9.98 -31.04
CA GLY A 463 -6.78 10.36 -31.08
C GLY A 463 -6.29 11.17 -29.87
N SER A 464 -4.98 11.43 -29.83
CA SER A 464 -4.34 12.18 -28.75
C SER A 464 -4.78 13.64 -28.74
N LYS A 465 -4.95 14.22 -27.53
CA LYS A 465 -5.29 15.64 -27.37
C LYS A 465 -4.48 16.26 -26.23
N LEU A 466 -3.82 17.38 -26.50
CA LEU A 466 -3.22 18.25 -25.48
C LEU A 466 -4.15 19.43 -25.20
N ILE A 467 -4.61 19.54 -23.97
CA ILE A 467 -5.58 20.54 -23.53
C ILE A 467 -4.92 21.39 -22.46
N ARG A 468 -4.64 22.65 -22.81
CA ARG A 468 -4.16 23.66 -21.85
C ARG A 468 -5.32 24.47 -21.32
N MET A 469 -5.41 24.61 -20.00
CA MET A 469 -6.46 25.37 -19.36
C MET A 469 -5.92 26.21 -18.21
N ARG A 470 -6.67 27.27 -17.88
CA ARG A 470 -6.41 28.08 -16.69
C ARG A 470 -7.19 27.51 -15.51
N ALA A 471 -6.48 27.30 -14.42
CA ALA A 471 -7.02 26.93 -13.11
C ALA A 471 -6.87 28.13 -12.17
N PRO A 472 -7.82 29.10 -12.18
CA PRO A 472 -7.65 30.39 -11.51
C PRO A 472 -7.54 30.29 -9.98
N LEU A 473 -8.03 29.20 -9.40
CA LEU A 473 -7.97 28.91 -7.96
C LEU A 473 -6.74 28.09 -7.58
N ALA A 474 -5.97 27.58 -8.56
CA ALA A 474 -4.77 26.83 -8.29
C ALA A 474 -3.57 27.75 -8.00
N HIS A 475 -2.66 27.28 -7.15
CA HIS A 475 -1.36 27.93 -6.90
C HIS A 475 -0.20 27.28 -7.67
N HIS A 476 -0.45 26.09 -8.21
CA HIS A 476 0.51 25.15 -8.77
C HIS A 476 -0.03 24.58 -10.09
N THR A 477 0.85 24.19 -11.02
CA THR A 477 0.43 23.51 -12.26
C THR A 477 0.11 22.05 -11.94
N ARG A 478 -1.01 21.56 -12.48
CA ARG A 478 -1.34 20.13 -12.53
C ARG A 478 -1.24 19.63 -13.98
N ILE A 479 -0.53 18.53 -14.19
CA ILE A 479 -0.55 17.76 -15.44
C ILE A 479 -1.29 16.44 -15.19
N THR A 480 -2.25 16.13 -16.06
CA THR A 480 -3.00 14.89 -16.04
C THR A 480 -2.83 14.15 -17.36
N LEU A 481 -2.40 12.89 -17.32
CA LEU A 481 -2.31 11.98 -18.47
C LEU A 481 -3.39 10.90 -18.35
N VAL A 482 -4.09 10.59 -19.44
CA VAL A 482 -5.20 9.61 -19.42
C VAL A 482 -5.19 8.68 -20.62
N TRP A 483 -5.28 7.38 -20.36
CA TRP A 483 -5.39 6.31 -21.37
C TRP A 483 -6.65 5.47 -21.12
N PRO A 484 -7.47 5.17 -22.15
CA PRO A 484 -8.47 4.12 -22.05
C PRO A 484 -7.82 2.78 -21.74
N GLY A 485 -8.42 2.01 -20.85
CA GLY A 485 -7.95 0.69 -20.46
C GLY A 485 -8.85 -0.44 -20.96
N PRO A 486 -8.52 -1.69 -20.62
CA PRO A 486 -9.36 -2.85 -20.93
C PRO A 486 -10.72 -2.78 -20.21
N SER A 487 -11.62 -3.69 -20.56
CA SER A 487 -12.76 -3.98 -19.69
C SER A 487 -12.27 -4.45 -18.30
N PRO A 488 -12.99 -4.13 -17.21
CA PRO A 488 -12.59 -4.53 -15.87
C PRO A 488 -12.45 -6.05 -15.78
N TYR A 489 -11.53 -6.50 -14.94
CA TYR A 489 -11.27 -7.93 -14.69
C TYR A 489 -10.76 -8.75 -15.87
N GLN A 490 -10.53 -8.14 -17.04
CA GLN A 490 -9.88 -8.78 -18.18
C GLN A 490 -8.34 -8.74 -18.09
N VAL A 491 -7.68 -9.44 -19.01
CA VAL A 491 -6.22 -9.38 -19.17
C VAL A 491 -5.78 -7.94 -19.44
N GLY A 492 -4.76 -7.48 -18.71
CA GLY A 492 -4.26 -6.12 -18.74
C GLY A 492 -4.81 -5.23 -17.64
N ALA A 493 -5.99 -5.52 -17.08
CA ALA A 493 -6.59 -4.68 -16.04
C ALA A 493 -5.81 -4.78 -14.72
N ALA A 494 -5.45 -5.99 -14.29
CA ALA A 494 -4.67 -6.17 -13.06
C ALA A 494 -3.23 -5.68 -13.23
N GLU A 495 -2.67 -5.80 -14.44
CA GLU A 495 -1.34 -5.29 -14.78
C GLU A 495 -1.29 -3.76 -14.73
N LEU A 496 -2.29 -3.07 -15.28
CA LEU A 496 -2.38 -1.61 -15.19
C LEU A 496 -2.62 -1.15 -13.76
N ASP A 497 -3.44 -1.87 -12.98
CA ASP A 497 -3.65 -1.53 -11.57
C ASP A 497 -2.38 -1.73 -10.73
N LEU A 498 -1.66 -2.83 -10.97
CA LEU A 498 -0.35 -3.05 -10.35
C LEU A 498 0.66 -1.97 -10.74
N PHE A 499 0.60 -1.47 -11.99
CA PHE A 499 1.43 -0.37 -12.42
C PHE A 499 1.04 0.96 -11.75
N ALA A 500 -0.26 1.21 -11.52
CA ALA A 500 -0.71 2.34 -10.73
C ALA A 500 -0.10 2.29 -9.33
N HIS A 501 -0.12 1.13 -8.66
CA HIS A 501 0.51 0.92 -7.36
C HIS A 501 2.04 1.10 -7.35
N LEU A 502 2.73 0.78 -8.44
CA LEU A 502 4.18 1.04 -8.57
C LEU A 502 4.46 2.55 -8.65
N LEU A 503 3.69 3.26 -9.48
CA LEU A 503 3.84 4.70 -9.66
C LEU A 503 3.40 5.47 -8.40
N ASP A 504 2.32 5.02 -7.76
CA ASP A 504 1.71 5.59 -6.57
C ASP A 504 1.78 4.63 -5.38
N ALA A 505 2.74 4.89 -4.49
CA ALA A 505 2.88 4.22 -3.20
C ALA A 505 2.41 5.13 -2.06
N GLY A 506 1.21 5.71 -2.19
CA GLY A 506 0.67 6.68 -1.22
C GLY A 506 1.34 8.05 -1.35
N GLY A 507 1.63 8.48 -2.57
CA GLY A 507 2.28 9.77 -2.89
C GLY A 507 3.80 9.78 -2.77
N ALA A 508 4.45 8.69 -2.35
CA ALA A 508 5.91 8.52 -2.30
C ALA A 508 6.39 7.36 -3.19
N GLY A 509 5.62 7.03 -4.23
CA GLY A 509 5.94 5.97 -5.19
C GLY A 509 7.04 6.35 -6.17
N TYR A 510 7.26 5.47 -7.16
CA TYR A 510 8.30 5.64 -8.18
C TYR A 510 8.15 6.98 -8.93
N LEU A 511 6.92 7.38 -9.23
CA LEU A 511 6.62 8.61 -9.96
C LEU A 511 7.13 9.86 -9.23
N ALA A 512 6.85 9.98 -7.93
CA ALA A 512 7.30 11.11 -7.12
C ALA A 512 8.83 11.14 -7.01
N ALA A 513 9.45 9.99 -6.68
CA ALA A 513 10.89 9.89 -6.48
C ALA A 513 11.68 10.25 -7.74
N GLU A 514 11.25 9.78 -8.91
CA GLU A 514 11.90 10.11 -10.19
C GLU A 514 11.77 11.60 -10.53
N LEU A 515 10.60 12.20 -10.35
CA LEU A 515 10.40 13.63 -10.59
C LEU A 515 11.24 14.50 -9.64
N GLU A 516 11.32 14.13 -8.36
CA GLU A 516 12.17 14.82 -7.38
C GLU A 516 13.67 14.71 -7.73
N SER A 517 14.11 13.57 -8.27
CA SER A 517 15.48 13.38 -8.76
C SER A 517 15.83 14.36 -9.90
N LEU A 518 14.83 14.71 -10.70
CA LEU A 518 14.91 15.70 -11.78
C LEU A 518 14.71 17.15 -11.28
N ARG A 519 14.67 17.36 -9.96
CA ARG A 519 14.53 18.65 -9.27
C ARG A 519 13.16 19.30 -9.40
N PHE A 520 12.11 18.55 -9.75
CA PHE A 520 10.75 19.06 -9.64
C PHE A 520 10.33 19.15 -8.16
N ASP A 521 9.66 20.24 -7.77
CA ASP A 521 9.03 20.40 -6.46
C ASP A 521 7.68 19.65 -6.44
N VAL A 522 7.70 18.33 -6.31
CA VAL A 522 6.48 17.51 -6.37
C VAL A 522 5.59 17.77 -5.14
N ARG A 523 4.34 18.17 -5.37
CA ARG A 523 3.32 18.37 -4.32
C ARG A 523 2.35 17.21 -4.24
N GLU A 524 2.07 16.61 -5.38
CA GLU A 524 1.22 15.44 -5.51
C GLU A 524 1.68 14.65 -6.74
N ALA A 525 1.71 13.34 -6.61
CA ALA A 525 1.90 12.41 -7.72
C ALA A 525 1.01 11.20 -7.44
N ARG A 526 0.03 10.96 -8.31
CA ARG A 526 -0.94 9.88 -8.22
C ARG A 526 -1.01 9.15 -9.55
N ALA A 527 -1.19 7.84 -9.48
CA ALA A 527 -1.57 7.01 -10.59
C ALA A 527 -2.75 6.14 -10.16
N THR A 528 -3.74 5.98 -11.03
CA THR A 528 -4.98 5.27 -10.68
C THR A 528 -5.54 4.57 -11.89
N LEU A 529 -5.96 3.31 -11.71
CA LEU A 529 -6.85 2.64 -12.65
C LEU A 529 -8.29 2.82 -12.18
N HIS A 530 -9.06 3.62 -12.90
CA HIS A 530 -10.49 3.73 -12.65
C HIS A 530 -11.21 2.54 -13.28
N GLN A 531 -12.15 1.95 -12.55
CA GLN A 531 -12.90 0.78 -13.00
C GLN A 531 -14.41 1.02 -12.86
N THR A 532 -15.14 0.75 -13.95
CA THR A 532 -16.61 0.90 -14.05
C THR A 532 -17.18 -0.21 -14.93
N LEU A 533 -18.49 -0.43 -14.91
CA LEU A 533 -19.13 -1.39 -15.82
C LEU A 533 -18.95 -1.06 -17.31
N ALA A 534 -18.72 0.22 -17.67
CA ALA A 534 -18.37 0.58 -19.05
C ALA A 534 -16.98 0.09 -19.45
N GLY A 535 -16.01 0.13 -18.53
CA GLY A 535 -14.60 0.00 -18.88
C GLY A 535 -13.69 0.56 -17.81
N THR A 536 -12.39 0.55 -18.11
CA THR A 536 -11.36 1.16 -17.27
C THR A 536 -10.67 2.31 -17.98
N TRP A 537 -10.05 3.21 -17.23
CA TRP A 537 -9.07 4.16 -17.75
C TRP A 537 -7.95 4.37 -16.73
N PHE A 538 -6.72 4.46 -17.24
CA PHE A 538 -5.52 4.71 -16.45
C PHE A 538 -5.24 6.22 -16.44
N GLN A 539 -5.07 6.79 -15.25
CA GLN A 539 -4.87 8.21 -15.06
C GLN A 539 -3.62 8.46 -14.21
N VAL A 540 -2.80 9.43 -14.63
CA VAL A 540 -1.65 9.93 -13.87
C VAL A 540 -1.86 11.42 -13.62
N ASP A 541 -1.84 11.84 -12.36
CA ASP A 541 -1.96 13.23 -11.94
C ASP A 541 -0.70 13.67 -11.21
N VAL A 542 -0.09 14.77 -11.64
CA VAL A 542 1.07 15.36 -10.99
C VAL A 542 0.88 16.85 -10.78
N VAL A 543 1.08 17.30 -9.54
CA VAL A 543 1.08 18.70 -9.15
C VAL A 543 2.48 19.09 -8.74
N VAL A 544 3.03 20.14 -9.38
CA VAL A 544 4.36 20.67 -9.06
C VAL A 544 4.30 22.08 -8.50
N GLY A 545 5.13 22.36 -7.51
CA GLY A 545 5.31 23.64 -6.88
C GLY A 545 5.86 24.71 -7.81
N ARG A 546 5.89 25.96 -7.31
CA ARG A 546 6.38 27.10 -8.10
C ARG A 546 7.91 27.01 -8.27
N GLY A 547 8.32 26.70 -9.48
CA GLY A 547 9.70 26.79 -9.98
C GLY A 547 9.64 26.98 -11.49
N THR A 548 10.64 27.62 -12.09
CA THR A 548 10.71 27.94 -13.53
C THR A 548 10.93 26.70 -14.40
N HIS A 549 10.07 25.70 -14.29
CA HIS A 549 10.03 24.56 -15.20
C HIS A 549 8.92 24.84 -16.21
N GLU A 550 9.29 24.92 -17.49
CA GLU A 550 8.30 25.00 -18.56
C GLU A 550 7.42 23.74 -18.50
N ASP A 551 6.09 23.89 -18.57
CA ASP A 551 5.13 22.78 -18.50
C ASP A 551 5.50 21.63 -19.48
N ASP A 552 6.17 21.97 -20.59
CA ASP A 552 6.68 21.04 -21.60
C ASP A 552 7.79 20.12 -21.08
N HIS A 553 8.70 20.64 -20.24
CA HIS A 553 9.74 19.82 -19.62
C HIS A 553 9.15 18.80 -18.64
N LEU A 554 8.14 19.21 -17.85
CA LEU A 554 7.44 18.29 -16.96
C LEU A 554 6.68 17.23 -17.76
N LEU A 555 5.95 17.63 -18.79
CA LEU A 555 5.23 16.70 -19.66
C LEU A 555 6.16 15.64 -20.26
N LEU A 556 7.29 16.07 -20.85
CA LEU A 556 8.28 15.16 -21.41
C LEU A 556 8.87 14.22 -20.35
N ALA A 557 9.11 14.72 -19.13
CA ALA A 557 9.58 13.90 -18.03
C ALA A 557 8.54 12.83 -17.63
N LEU A 558 7.27 13.20 -17.54
CA LEU A 558 6.17 12.28 -17.21
C LEU A 558 5.99 11.21 -18.28
N GLU A 559 5.95 11.60 -19.56
CA GLU A 559 5.82 10.63 -20.66
C GLU A 559 7.00 9.66 -20.69
N ARG A 560 8.22 10.15 -20.39
CA ARG A 560 9.40 9.28 -20.27
C ARG A 560 9.32 8.33 -19.08
N ILE A 561 8.86 8.79 -17.91
CA ILE A 561 8.73 7.95 -16.71
C ILE A 561 7.67 6.88 -16.91
N VAL A 562 6.49 7.24 -17.43
CA VAL A 562 5.42 6.27 -17.72
C VAL A 562 5.84 5.31 -18.84
N GLY A 563 6.55 5.82 -19.85
CA GLY A 563 7.01 5.04 -20.99
C GLY A 563 8.21 4.13 -20.71
N SER A 564 9.02 4.37 -19.68
CA SER A 564 10.26 3.61 -19.44
C SER A 564 10.02 2.12 -19.19
N PHE A 565 8.86 1.77 -18.63
CA PHE A 565 8.47 0.40 -18.33
C PHE A 565 7.95 -0.38 -19.55
N ARG A 566 7.71 0.30 -20.68
CA ARG A 566 7.23 -0.32 -21.93
C ARG A 566 8.32 -1.11 -22.64
N SER A 567 9.58 -0.75 -22.42
CA SER A 567 10.75 -1.52 -22.88
C SER A 567 11.12 -2.69 -21.97
N GLY A 568 10.30 -2.98 -20.96
CA GLY A 568 10.64 -3.88 -19.85
C GLY A 568 11.42 -3.16 -18.76
N GLY A 569 12.06 -3.93 -17.88
CA GLY A 569 12.91 -3.39 -16.80
C GLY A 569 12.56 -3.89 -15.41
N LEU A 570 11.41 -4.57 -15.25
CA LEU A 570 11.05 -5.29 -14.04
C LEU A 570 11.27 -6.79 -14.24
N LEU A 571 11.81 -7.45 -13.22
CA LEU A 571 11.90 -8.90 -13.13
C LEU A 571 10.60 -9.47 -12.52
N ASP A 572 10.35 -10.77 -12.71
CA ASP A 572 9.23 -11.45 -12.05
C ASP A 572 9.27 -11.30 -10.51
N GLU A 573 10.47 -11.18 -9.95
CA GLU A 573 10.69 -10.94 -8.52
C GLU A 573 10.16 -9.57 -8.08
N ASP A 574 10.35 -8.53 -8.89
CA ASP A 574 9.85 -7.17 -8.65
C ASP A 574 8.33 -7.13 -8.74
N ILE A 575 7.77 -7.75 -9.78
CA ILE A 575 6.32 -7.90 -9.97
C ILE A 575 5.71 -8.64 -8.78
N GLY A 576 6.33 -9.74 -8.34
CA GLY A 576 5.91 -10.48 -7.16
C GLY A 576 5.97 -9.64 -5.89
N ALA A 577 6.97 -8.75 -5.75
CA ALA A 577 7.05 -7.81 -4.63
C ALA A 577 5.90 -6.81 -4.63
N LEU A 578 5.56 -6.24 -5.79
CA LEU A 578 4.41 -5.34 -5.94
C LEU A 578 3.09 -6.06 -5.63
N ALA A 579 2.89 -7.28 -6.13
CA ALA A 579 1.69 -8.06 -5.85
C ALA A 579 1.51 -8.32 -4.34
N ARG A 580 2.60 -8.59 -3.61
CA ARG A 580 2.58 -8.72 -2.14
C ARG A 580 2.22 -7.40 -1.43
N ILE A 581 2.56 -6.25 -1.99
CA ILE A 581 2.15 -4.94 -1.44
C ILE A 581 0.64 -4.76 -1.59
N VAL A 582 0.09 -5.05 -2.77
CA VAL A 582 -1.36 -5.01 -3.02
C VAL A 582 -2.10 -5.95 -2.08
N GLU A 583 -1.66 -7.20 -2.00
CA GLU A 583 -2.22 -8.20 -1.09
C GLU A 583 -2.21 -7.72 0.36
N ARG A 584 -1.07 -7.24 0.86
CA ARG A 584 -0.96 -6.72 2.22
C ARG A 584 -1.88 -5.53 2.46
N SER A 585 -1.99 -4.61 1.50
CA SER A 585 -2.90 -3.45 1.60
C SER A 585 -4.35 -3.89 1.67
N ALA A 586 -4.75 -4.86 0.83
CA ALA A 586 -6.09 -5.42 0.86
C ALA A 586 -6.38 -6.07 2.24
N LEU A 587 -5.46 -6.89 2.75
CA LEU A 587 -5.61 -7.53 4.06
C LEU A 587 -5.70 -6.52 5.21
N PHE A 588 -4.86 -5.48 5.23
CA PHE A 588 -4.96 -4.42 6.24
C PHE A 588 -6.29 -3.66 6.17
N SER A 589 -6.84 -3.45 4.96
CA SER A 589 -8.14 -2.79 4.85
C SER A 589 -9.24 -3.57 5.57
N LEU A 590 -9.17 -4.91 5.55
CA LEU A 590 -10.13 -5.80 6.20
C LEU A 590 -10.08 -5.76 7.73
N GLU A 591 -9.20 -4.98 8.36
CA GLU A 591 -9.24 -4.78 9.82
C GLU A 591 -10.56 -4.14 10.27
N THR A 592 -11.24 -3.40 9.39
CA THR A 592 -12.51 -2.72 9.71
C THR A 592 -13.74 -3.50 9.25
N LEU A 593 -14.82 -3.50 10.06
CA LEU A 593 -16.12 -4.09 9.67
C LEU A 593 -16.67 -3.45 8.38
N GLN A 594 -16.49 -2.14 8.22
CA GLN A 594 -16.89 -1.42 7.01
C GLN A 594 -16.21 -1.98 5.76
N ALA A 595 -14.89 -2.15 5.78
CA ALA A 595 -14.17 -2.65 4.62
C ALA A 595 -14.54 -4.10 4.28
N ARG A 596 -14.77 -4.95 5.29
CA ARG A 596 -15.27 -6.32 5.07
C ARG A 596 -16.64 -6.31 4.41
N ALA A 597 -17.59 -5.56 4.96
CA ALA A 597 -18.94 -5.45 4.42
C ALA A 597 -18.94 -4.87 2.99
N ALA A 598 -18.17 -3.80 2.76
CA ALA A 598 -18.01 -3.18 1.45
C ALA A 598 -17.38 -4.16 0.44
N THR A 599 -16.39 -4.97 0.84
CA THR A 599 -15.77 -5.98 -0.01
C THR A 599 -16.77 -7.06 -0.42
N LEU A 600 -17.57 -7.57 0.53
CA LEU A 600 -18.62 -8.57 0.27
C LEU A 600 -19.69 -8.00 -0.68
N ALA A 601 -20.18 -6.79 -0.42
CA ALA A 601 -21.16 -6.11 -1.25
C ALA A 601 -20.61 -5.82 -2.67
N TYR A 602 -19.35 -5.41 -2.76
CA TYR A 602 -18.66 -5.12 -4.02
C TYR A 602 -18.65 -6.34 -4.93
N TYR A 603 -18.22 -7.49 -4.40
CA TYR A 603 -18.09 -8.70 -5.20
C TYR A 603 -19.43 -9.38 -5.49
N ASP A 604 -20.41 -9.32 -4.58
CA ASP A 604 -21.78 -9.76 -4.92
C ASP A 604 -22.40 -8.89 -6.02
N HIS A 605 -22.18 -7.57 -6.00
CA HIS A 605 -22.64 -6.66 -7.05
C HIS A 605 -22.08 -7.03 -8.43
N LEU A 606 -20.77 -7.30 -8.52
CA LEU A 606 -20.11 -7.54 -9.80
C LEU A 606 -20.22 -8.99 -10.29
N PHE A 607 -20.12 -9.96 -9.38
CA PHE A 607 -19.96 -11.38 -9.73
C PHE A 607 -21.09 -12.28 -9.22
N LEU A 608 -22.06 -11.74 -8.47
CA LEU A 608 -23.05 -12.52 -7.72
C LEU A 608 -22.40 -13.51 -6.75
N ASP A 609 -21.18 -13.21 -6.34
CA ASP A 609 -20.32 -14.06 -5.52
C ASP A 609 -19.51 -13.17 -4.58
N PRO A 610 -19.87 -13.06 -3.30
CA PRO A 610 -19.17 -12.20 -2.35
C PRO A 610 -17.78 -12.69 -1.96
N THR A 611 -17.40 -13.92 -2.32
CA THR A 611 -16.15 -14.57 -1.89
C THR A 611 -14.97 -14.36 -2.84
N ARG A 612 -15.06 -13.36 -3.73
CA ARG A 612 -14.10 -13.16 -4.83
C ARG A 612 -12.78 -12.51 -4.44
N LEU A 613 -12.58 -12.14 -3.18
CA LEU A 613 -11.34 -11.47 -2.76
C LEU A 613 -10.09 -12.30 -3.05
N ARG A 614 -10.05 -13.56 -2.60
CA ARG A 614 -8.92 -14.46 -2.89
C ARG A 614 -8.66 -14.59 -4.39
N TRP A 615 -9.73 -14.73 -5.18
CA TRP A 615 -9.61 -14.81 -6.64
C TRP A 615 -8.98 -13.54 -7.21
N GLU A 616 -9.38 -12.37 -6.73
CA GLU A 616 -8.83 -11.08 -7.16
C GLU A 616 -7.35 -10.96 -6.78
N LEU A 617 -6.98 -11.30 -5.55
CA LEU A 617 -5.58 -11.30 -5.09
C LEU A 617 -4.70 -12.26 -5.91
N ALA A 618 -5.23 -13.44 -6.24
CA ALA A 618 -4.54 -14.40 -7.09
C ALA A 618 -4.31 -13.88 -8.53
N ARG A 619 -5.08 -12.89 -9.01
CA ARG A 619 -4.82 -12.27 -10.32
C ARG A 619 -3.50 -11.50 -10.30
N TYR A 620 -3.23 -10.73 -9.26
CA TYR A 620 -1.97 -9.99 -9.12
C TYR A 620 -0.77 -10.94 -9.01
N GLN A 621 -0.91 -12.02 -8.23
CA GLN A 621 0.16 -13.01 -8.03
C GLN A 621 0.52 -13.80 -9.30
N ARG A 622 -0.36 -13.84 -10.31
CA ARG A 622 -0.13 -14.53 -11.59
C ARG A 622 0.50 -13.64 -12.65
N ILE A 623 0.69 -12.35 -12.38
CA ILE A 623 1.32 -11.42 -13.31
C ILE A 623 2.80 -11.80 -13.45
N THR A 624 3.28 -11.80 -14.69
CA THR A 624 4.69 -12.01 -15.04
C THR A 624 5.24 -10.73 -15.66
N ALA A 625 6.55 -10.54 -15.65
CA ALA A 625 7.21 -9.40 -16.31
C ALA A 625 6.84 -9.30 -17.80
N PRO A 626 6.77 -10.40 -18.59
CA PRO A 626 6.27 -10.34 -19.96
C PRO A 626 4.81 -9.90 -20.07
N SER A 627 3.90 -10.43 -19.23
CA SER A 627 2.47 -10.04 -19.30
C SER A 627 2.26 -8.59 -18.87
N PHE A 628 2.97 -8.14 -17.84
CA PHE A 628 3.00 -6.75 -17.39
C PHE A 628 3.45 -5.81 -18.51
N THR A 629 4.61 -6.09 -19.11
CA THR A 629 5.16 -5.29 -20.21
C THR A 629 4.24 -5.28 -21.43
N ALA A 630 3.61 -6.41 -21.75
CA ALA A 630 2.63 -6.52 -22.83
C ALA A 630 1.39 -5.65 -22.58
N ALA A 631 0.87 -5.62 -21.35
CA ALA A 631 -0.25 -4.78 -20.96
C ALA A 631 0.10 -3.29 -21.11
N LEU A 632 1.26 -2.84 -20.61
CA LEU A 632 1.70 -1.45 -20.77
C LEU A 632 1.84 -1.07 -22.24
N ASN A 633 2.40 -1.96 -23.07
CA ASN A 633 2.53 -1.71 -24.50
C ASN A 633 1.20 -1.63 -25.25
N THR A 634 0.20 -2.37 -24.77
CA THR A 634 -1.13 -2.40 -25.38
C THR A 634 -1.95 -1.17 -25.01
N TYR A 635 -1.95 -0.78 -23.74
CA TYR A 635 -2.88 0.24 -23.22
C TYR A 635 -2.25 1.61 -22.97
N LEU A 636 -0.93 1.69 -22.71
CA LEU A 636 -0.22 2.96 -22.51
C LEU A 636 0.51 3.39 -23.79
N GLY A 637 -0.22 3.32 -24.90
CA GLY A 637 0.24 3.74 -26.22
C GLY A 637 0.42 5.27 -26.35
N PRO A 638 0.86 5.76 -27.52
CA PRO A 638 1.02 7.19 -27.78
C PRO A 638 -0.32 7.96 -27.91
N GLU A 639 -1.44 7.24 -27.98
CA GLU A 639 -2.78 7.82 -28.01
C GLU A 639 -3.32 8.03 -26.59
N HIS A 640 -3.21 9.26 -26.10
CA HIS A 640 -3.67 9.65 -24.78
C HIS A 640 -4.12 11.11 -24.70
N LEU A 641 -4.85 11.42 -23.63
CA LEU A 641 -5.19 12.79 -23.28
C LEU A 641 -4.11 13.36 -22.37
N VAL A 642 -3.81 14.64 -22.59
CA VAL A 642 -2.95 15.44 -21.71
C VAL A 642 -3.72 16.69 -21.32
N PHE A 643 -3.92 16.91 -20.03
CA PHE A 643 -4.41 18.17 -19.49
C PHE A 643 -3.29 18.89 -18.76
N VAL A 644 -3.08 20.16 -19.10
CA VAL A 644 -2.18 21.06 -18.38
C VAL A 644 -3.02 22.18 -17.79
N ALA A 645 -3.23 22.12 -16.48
CA ALA A 645 -4.02 23.09 -15.72
C ALA A 645 -3.08 24.02 -14.94
N SER A 646 -2.84 25.20 -15.51
CA SER A 646 -1.87 26.16 -14.97
C SER A 646 -2.56 27.26 -14.14
N PRO A 647 -1.93 27.76 -13.06
CA PRO A 647 -2.48 28.84 -12.25
C PRO A 647 -2.64 30.13 -13.05
N LYS A 648 -3.43 31.08 -12.55
CA LYS A 648 -3.50 32.43 -13.13
C LYS A 648 -2.14 33.13 -12.93
N GLN A 649 -1.55 33.61 -14.03
CA GLN A 649 -0.33 34.43 -14.00
C GLN A 649 -0.53 35.73 -13.24
#